data_AF-A0A673MGX9-F1
#
_entry.id   AF-A0A673MGX9-F1
#
_cell.length_a   1.000
_cell.length_b   1.000
_cell.length_c   1.000
_cell.angle_alpha   90.00
_cell.angle_beta   90.00
_cell.angle_gamma   90.00
#
_symmetry.space_group_name_H-M   'P 1'
#
loop_
_entity.id
_entity.type
_entity.pdbx_description
1 polymer ?
#
loop_
_entity_poly.entity_id
_entity_poly.type
_entity_poly.pdbx_seq_one_letter_code
_entity_poly.pdbx_strand_id
1 'polypeptide(L)'
;TADCVSLRTLSLCLCVCVSVCVSVSLCVCVCVSQTEGVRVSVELLSESAQSPVLFVVRQKQAVLSFQVPLILRGLYQRKYQYTQLGRTLCQPPTKAVAETQFFYVDVSTLSSAGIHYQLRVSRFFKYVFPEGVDTVIVKVNSQKNFPCSVMSIQDIQCPVYDLDNNVAFIGMYQTMTTTAAITVQRKDFPSNSFYVVVVVKTEDEACGGPLRFYPLLPGYHDDLNLKPADQRCIFCVLERSLESVGRSRHESLSSVEEDDYDTLADIDSDKNIVRTKKFLCVSDLARKDNRILSKKYQIYFWNIATIGVFYALPVIQLVITYQTVVNVTGNQDICYYNFLCAHPLGALSSFNNILSNLGYVLLGLLFLLIILQRDILHKRALERNESTAMECGIPKHFGLYYAMGTALMMEGLLSACYHVCPNYTNFQFDTSFMYMIAGLCMLKLYQKRHPDINASAYSAYACLAAVIFFSVLGVVFGKGNTAFWIVFSVIHILATLLLSTQLYYMGRWRLGDCRSETDRMVLLVMGNIVNWSLAAYGLIKRPNDFASYLLAIAICNLLLYFAFYIIMKLRSGERIQCLALVCILFTAVVWGFALFFFFQGLSTWQKTPAESREHNRECILLSFFDDHDIWHFLSSIAMFGSFLVLLTMDDDLDTVQRDKIYVF
;
A
#
# COMPACT_ATOMS: atom_id res chain seq x y z
N THR A 1 54.83 40.37 -10.02
CA THR A 1 54.42 39.49 -11.14
C THR A 1 54.88 38.09 -10.81
N ALA A 2 54.05 37.32 -10.12
CA ALA A 2 54.33 35.91 -9.83
C ALA A 2 53.50 35.11 -10.84
N ASP A 3 54.15 34.57 -11.85
CA ASP A 3 53.52 33.71 -12.84
C ASP A 3 52.94 32.49 -12.14
N CYS A 4 51.63 32.28 -12.32
CA CYS A 4 50.93 31.07 -11.89
C CYS A 4 51.53 29.87 -12.60
N VAL A 5 52.40 29.13 -11.89
CA VAL A 5 52.75 27.77 -12.31
C VAL A 5 51.49 26.91 -12.17
N SER A 6 50.85 26.62 -13.31
CA SER A 6 49.79 25.63 -13.43
C SER A 6 50.27 24.31 -12.84
N LEU A 7 49.59 23.82 -11.80
CA LEU A 7 49.99 22.62 -11.08
C LEU A 7 49.99 21.40 -12.03
N ARG A 8 51.17 20.85 -12.32
CA ARG A 8 51.32 19.42 -12.62
C ARG A 8 51.20 18.70 -11.27
N THR A 9 50.26 17.75 -11.17
CA THR A 9 49.99 16.89 -10.00
C THR A 9 51.09 16.90 -8.93
N LEU A 10 50.84 17.52 -7.78
CA LEU A 10 51.80 17.51 -6.67
C LEU A 10 51.73 16.15 -5.97
N SER A 11 52.82 15.40 -6.01
CA SER A 11 52.97 14.12 -5.32
C SER A 11 54.10 14.25 -4.30
N LEU A 12 53.77 14.14 -3.01
CA LEU A 12 54.77 14.08 -1.94
C LEU A 12 54.87 12.64 -1.42
N CYS A 13 56.08 12.10 -1.41
CA CYS A 13 56.44 10.87 -0.70
C CYS A 13 57.17 11.27 0.57
N LEU A 14 56.60 10.98 1.73
CA LEU A 14 57.21 11.23 3.04
C LEU A 14 57.44 9.90 3.77
N CYS A 15 58.56 9.83 4.49
CA CYS A 15 58.92 8.72 5.34
C CYS A 15 58.96 9.22 6.79
N VAL A 16 58.21 8.58 7.69
CA VAL A 16 58.19 8.90 9.12
C VAL A 16 58.78 7.71 9.88
N CYS A 17 59.96 7.87 10.50
CA CYS A 17 60.68 6.80 11.22
C CYS A 17 61.12 7.26 12.63
N VAL A 18 60.30 7.18 13.68
CA VAL A 18 60.74 7.29 15.09
C VAL A 18 59.71 6.70 16.08
N SER A 19 60.16 6.10 17.20
CA SER A 19 59.38 5.55 18.33
C SER A 19 58.62 6.57 19.22
N VAL A 20 58.18 7.73 18.70
CA VAL A 20 57.38 8.73 19.44
C VAL A 20 56.18 9.13 18.57
N CYS A 21 55.03 9.53 19.16
CA CYS A 21 53.91 10.13 18.39
C CYS A 21 54.42 11.32 17.56
N VAL A 22 54.61 11.13 16.26
CA VAL A 22 54.98 12.20 15.33
C VAL A 22 53.71 12.73 14.67
N SER A 23 53.51 14.04 14.74
CA SER A 23 52.52 14.77 13.94
C SER A 23 53.28 15.67 12.96
N VAL A 24 53.05 15.47 11.66
CA VAL A 24 53.62 16.31 10.59
C VAL A 24 52.51 17.15 9.99
N SER A 25 52.67 18.48 9.98
CA SER A 25 51.72 19.40 9.35
C SER A 25 52.30 19.94 8.04
N LEU A 26 51.62 19.66 6.93
CA LEU A 26 51.99 20.13 5.59
C LEU A 26 51.04 21.23 5.15
N CYS A 27 51.57 22.40 4.79
CA CYS A 27 50.80 23.45 4.14
C CYS A 27 50.80 23.21 2.62
N VAL A 28 49.62 23.08 2.03
CA VAL A 28 49.45 22.88 0.59
C VAL A 28 48.62 24.04 0.03
N CYS A 29 49.06 24.58 -1.10
CA CYS A 29 48.34 25.62 -1.83
C CYS A 29 47.92 25.13 -3.21
N VAL A 30 46.69 25.46 -3.62
CA VAL A 30 46.15 25.10 -4.93
C VAL A 30 45.40 26.30 -5.51
N CYS A 31 45.72 26.67 -6.75
CA CYS A 31 44.95 27.63 -7.52
C CYS A 31 43.82 26.90 -8.25
N VAL A 32 42.58 27.30 -7.98
CA VAL A 32 41.36 26.61 -8.40
C VAL A 32 40.47 27.57 -9.16
N SER A 33 39.90 27.14 -10.30
CA SER A 33 38.93 27.92 -11.07
C SER A 33 37.51 27.76 -10.53
N GLN A 34 36.59 28.60 -11.01
CA GLN A 34 35.15 28.46 -10.70
C GLN A 34 34.52 27.14 -11.13
N THR A 35 35.17 26.25 -11.88
CA THR A 35 34.63 24.96 -12.36
C THR A 35 35.35 23.75 -11.76
N GLU A 36 36.21 23.96 -10.77
CA GLU A 36 37.09 22.92 -10.24
C GLU A 36 36.93 22.73 -8.72
N GLY A 37 36.71 21.50 -8.30
CA GLY A 37 36.81 20.97 -6.94
C GLY A 37 38.26 20.60 -6.57
N VAL A 38 38.52 20.29 -5.29
CA VAL A 38 39.80 19.74 -4.84
C VAL A 38 39.57 18.38 -4.19
N ARG A 39 40.36 17.38 -4.59
CA ARG A 39 40.35 16.05 -3.98
C ARG A 39 41.73 15.72 -3.42
N VAL A 40 41.75 15.19 -2.20
CA VAL A 40 42.95 14.70 -1.52
C VAL A 40 42.93 13.19 -1.54
N SER A 41 43.94 12.58 -2.15
CA SER A 41 44.10 11.13 -2.24
C SER A 41 45.37 10.69 -1.54
N VAL A 42 45.26 9.62 -0.77
CA VAL A 42 46.37 8.99 -0.04
C VAL A 42 46.47 7.54 -0.48
N GLU A 43 47.69 7.09 -0.74
CA GLU A 43 48.02 5.70 -1.02
C GLU A 43 49.13 5.25 -0.07
N LEU A 44 48.88 4.17 0.67
CA LEU A 44 49.86 3.56 1.56
C LEU A 44 50.74 2.59 0.76
N LEU A 45 52.04 2.85 0.72
CA LEU A 45 53.00 2.05 -0.05
C LEU A 45 53.55 0.86 0.78
N SER A 46 53.40 0.91 2.10
CA SER A 46 53.80 -0.15 3.02
C SER A 46 52.64 -1.13 3.25
N GLU A 47 52.78 -2.38 2.77
CA GLU A 47 51.73 -3.42 2.89
C GLU A 47 51.44 -3.87 4.34
N SER A 48 52.27 -3.52 5.32
CA SER A 48 52.24 -4.08 6.69
C SER A 48 52.03 -3.08 7.84
N ALA A 49 51.36 -1.94 7.60
CA ALA A 49 51.04 -1.04 8.71
C ALA A 49 49.97 -1.66 9.63
N GLN A 50 50.40 -2.31 10.73
CA GLN A 50 49.51 -2.83 11.78
C GLN A 50 48.75 -1.70 12.52
N SER A 51 49.25 -0.47 12.47
CA SER A 51 48.64 0.71 13.09
C SER A 51 48.12 1.67 12.02
N PRO A 52 46.88 2.20 12.16
CA PRO A 52 46.33 3.15 11.20
C PRO A 52 47.09 4.48 11.22
N VAL A 53 47.21 5.10 10.05
CA VAL A 53 47.69 6.47 9.90
C VAL A 53 46.47 7.37 9.76
N LEU A 54 46.35 8.37 10.65
CA LEU A 54 45.29 9.36 10.62
C LEU A 54 45.75 10.59 9.83
N PHE A 55 44.96 10.97 8.84
CA PHE A 55 45.11 12.19 8.05
C PHE A 55 44.01 13.16 8.46
N VAL A 56 44.38 14.41 8.77
CA VAL A 56 43.45 15.49 9.09
C VAL A 56 43.71 16.65 8.15
N VAL A 57 42.75 16.94 7.28
CA VAL A 57 42.78 18.07 6.34
C VAL A 57 41.99 19.22 6.95
N ARG A 58 42.68 20.32 7.26
CA ARG A 58 42.10 21.55 7.80
C ARG A 58 42.01 22.62 6.71
N GLN A 59 40.80 23.16 6.53
CA GLN A 59 40.50 24.28 5.65
C GLN A 59 39.84 25.41 6.47
N LYS A 60 39.66 26.59 5.85
CA LYS A 60 39.06 27.77 6.52
C LYS A 60 37.66 27.53 7.10
N GLN A 61 36.86 26.66 6.48
CA GLN A 61 35.45 26.44 6.83
C GLN A 61 35.09 24.97 7.12
N ALA A 62 36.05 24.05 6.98
CA ALA A 62 35.80 22.62 7.15
C ALA A 62 37.06 21.91 7.63
N VAL A 63 36.86 20.84 8.40
CA VAL A 63 37.91 19.89 8.77
C VAL A 63 37.43 18.51 8.36
N LEU A 64 38.28 17.77 7.68
CA LEU A 64 37.99 16.43 7.22
C LEU A 64 39.10 15.49 7.69
N SER A 65 38.74 14.39 8.34
CA SER A 65 39.69 13.40 8.81
C SER A 65 39.34 12.00 8.30
N PHE A 66 40.37 11.20 8.08
CA PHE A 66 40.24 9.82 7.64
C PHE A 66 41.48 9.02 8.00
N GLN A 67 41.31 7.72 8.22
CA GLN A 67 42.40 6.80 8.49
C GLN A 67 42.72 5.94 7.26
N VAL A 68 44.00 5.62 7.09
CA VAL A 68 44.50 4.64 6.11
C VAL A 68 45.39 3.63 6.84
N PRO A 69 45.16 2.31 6.70
CA PRO A 69 44.11 1.71 5.89
C PRO A 69 42.70 1.92 6.47
N LEU A 70 41.72 2.10 5.57
CA LEU A 70 40.31 2.16 5.92
C LEU A 70 39.75 0.75 5.97
N ILE A 71 39.08 0.39 7.08
CA ILE A 71 38.46 -0.92 7.26
C ILE A 71 36.95 -0.77 7.15
N LEU A 72 36.35 -1.35 6.11
CA LEU A 72 34.91 -1.43 5.95
C LEU A 72 34.40 -2.80 6.37
N ARG A 73 33.19 -2.86 6.94
CA ARG A 73 32.52 -4.11 7.31
C ARG A 73 31.41 -4.37 6.28
N GLY A 74 31.56 -5.45 5.51
CA GLY A 74 30.50 -5.94 4.63
C GLY A 74 29.52 -6.84 5.37
N LEU A 75 28.68 -7.53 4.61
CA LEU A 75 27.75 -8.54 5.11
C LEU A 75 28.50 -9.62 5.89
N TYR A 76 27.85 -10.19 6.91
CA TYR A 76 28.44 -11.20 7.80
C TYR A 76 29.72 -10.76 8.54
N GLN A 77 29.86 -9.46 8.82
CA GLN A 77 31.02 -8.89 9.54
C GLN A 77 32.37 -9.07 8.83
N ARG A 78 32.38 -9.32 7.52
CA ARG A 78 33.61 -9.41 6.71
C ARG A 78 34.33 -8.07 6.69
N LYS A 79 35.65 -8.08 6.93
CA LYS A 79 36.47 -6.85 6.96
C LYS A 79 37.20 -6.68 5.64
N TYR A 80 37.00 -5.55 4.99
CA TYR A 80 37.67 -5.13 3.76
C TYR A 80 38.64 -4.00 4.07
N GLN A 81 39.91 -4.16 3.66
CA GLN A 81 40.97 -3.21 3.95
C GLN A 81 41.34 -2.43 2.68
N TYR A 82 41.26 -1.10 2.74
CA TYR A 82 41.60 -0.20 1.66
C TYR A 82 42.85 0.61 2.01
N THR A 83 43.91 0.42 1.23
CA THR A 83 45.19 1.13 1.36
C THR A 83 45.24 2.42 0.53
N GLN A 84 44.26 2.62 -0.35
CA GLN A 84 44.10 3.82 -1.16
C GLN A 84 42.74 4.45 -0.88
N LEU A 85 42.73 5.74 -0.53
CA LEU A 85 41.52 6.49 -0.23
C LEU A 85 41.61 7.91 -0.77
N GLY A 86 40.52 8.42 -1.35
CA GLY A 86 40.43 9.79 -1.85
C GLY A 86 39.19 10.49 -1.34
N ARG A 87 39.37 11.68 -0.76
CA ARG A 87 38.32 12.50 -0.14
C ARG A 87 38.18 13.83 -0.86
N THR A 88 36.95 14.18 -1.21
CA THR A 88 36.63 15.45 -1.88
C THR A 88 36.48 16.55 -0.83
N LEU A 89 37.21 17.64 -1.00
CA LEU A 89 37.19 18.75 -0.05
C LEU A 89 36.00 19.65 -0.27
N CYS A 90 35.52 20.23 0.83
CA CYS A 90 34.50 21.25 0.81
C CYS A 90 35.05 22.54 0.22
N GLN A 91 34.34 23.10 -0.75
CA GLN A 91 34.73 24.36 -1.38
C GLN A 91 33.72 25.45 -1.08
N PRO A 92 34.16 26.56 -0.46
CA PRO A 92 33.35 27.77 -0.43
C PRO A 92 33.12 28.27 -1.87
N PRO A 93 31.96 28.85 -2.17
CA PRO A 93 31.71 29.48 -3.46
C PRO A 93 32.71 30.61 -3.73
N THR A 94 33.48 30.46 -4.80
CA THR A 94 34.54 31.40 -5.22
C THR A 94 33.90 32.60 -5.91
N LYS A 95 34.15 33.83 -5.41
CA LYS A 95 33.64 35.06 -6.04
C LYS A 95 34.49 35.53 -7.23
N ALA A 96 35.75 35.08 -7.32
CA ALA A 96 36.69 35.40 -8.39
C ALA A 96 36.78 34.25 -9.42
N VAL A 97 37.30 34.54 -10.62
CA VAL A 97 37.48 33.57 -11.73
C VAL A 97 38.44 32.43 -11.35
N ALA A 98 39.45 32.74 -10.55
CA ALA A 98 40.34 31.77 -9.90
C ALA A 98 40.79 32.31 -8.54
N GLU A 99 40.90 31.45 -7.54
CA GLU A 99 41.39 31.80 -6.20
C GLU A 99 42.42 30.79 -5.71
N THR A 100 43.47 31.27 -5.02
CA THR A 100 44.46 30.39 -4.40
C THR A 100 43.97 30.01 -3.00
N GLN A 101 43.76 28.72 -2.78
CA GLN A 101 43.33 28.19 -1.49
C GLN A 101 44.50 27.50 -0.78
N PHE A 102 44.57 27.70 0.53
CA PHE A 102 45.53 27.06 1.43
C PHE A 102 44.80 26.06 2.33
N PHE A 103 45.36 24.87 2.48
CA PHE A 103 44.89 23.88 3.44
C PHE A 103 46.07 23.18 4.10
N TYR A 104 45.84 22.71 5.32
CA TYR A 104 46.85 22.02 6.11
C TYR A 104 46.50 20.55 6.21
N VAL A 105 47.47 19.67 5.97
CA VAL A 105 47.32 18.22 6.13
C VAL A 105 48.19 17.79 7.29
N ASP A 106 47.56 17.41 8.40
CA ASP A 106 48.24 16.82 9.54
C ASP A 106 48.22 15.29 9.42
N VAL A 107 49.38 14.68 9.57
CA VAL A 107 49.55 13.22 9.50
C VAL A 107 50.08 12.73 10.83
N SER A 108 49.37 11.79 11.44
CA SER A 108 49.74 11.19 12.73
C SER A 108 49.63 9.67 12.68
N THR A 109 50.59 8.98 13.28
CA THR A 109 50.59 7.51 13.40
C THR A 109 51.14 7.09 14.76
N LEU A 110 50.68 5.93 15.23
CA LEU A 110 51.18 5.23 16.43
C LEU A 110 52.13 4.08 16.09
N SER A 111 52.50 3.91 14.82
CA SER A 111 53.37 2.81 14.40
C SER A 111 54.80 3.02 14.89
N SER A 112 55.41 1.94 15.39
CA SER A 112 56.83 1.88 15.75
C SER A 112 57.75 1.62 14.55
N ALA A 113 57.18 1.32 13.37
CA ALA A 113 57.91 1.07 12.13
C ALA A 113 57.78 2.26 11.17
N GLY A 114 58.77 2.42 10.27
CA GLY A 114 58.73 3.45 9.24
C GLY A 114 57.57 3.24 8.26
N ILE A 115 56.71 4.25 8.10
CA ILE A 115 55.59 4.19 7.16
C ILE A 115 55.87 5.05 5.92
N HIS A 116 55.67 4.45 4.74
CA HIS A 116 55.71 5.14 3.46
C HIS A 116 54.31 5.35 2.91
N TYR A 117 53.96 6.60 2.64
CA TYR A 117 52.71 6.97 1.99
C TYR A 117 52.93 8.00 0.89
N GLN A 118 52.02 8.03 -0.07
CA GLN A 118 51.98 9.01 -1.14
C GLN A 118 50.72 9.87 -1.01
N LEU A 119 50.91 11.17 -0.79
CA LEU A 119 49.82 12.15 -0.76
C LEU A 119 49.73 12.84 -2.13
N ARG A 120 48.55 12.80 -2.76
CA ARG A 120 48.26 13.44 -4.03
C ARG A 120 47.09 14.40 -3.87
N VAL A 121 47.24 15.61 -4.42
CA VAL A 121 46.14 16.57 -4.52
C VAL A 121 45.79 16.76 -5.99
N SER A 122 44.52 16.55 -6.33
CA SER A 122 44.01 16.66 -7.69
C SER A 122 42.80 17.57 -7.78
N ARG A 123 42.54 18.06 -9.00
CA ARG A 123 41.32 18.80 -9.35
C ARG A 123 40.16 17.83 -9.55
N PHE A 124 38.99 18.19 -9.05
CA PHE A 124 37.77 17.39 -9.14
C PHE A 124 36.72 18.15 -9.95
N PHE A 125 36.36 17.68 -11.15
CA PHE A 125 35.48 18.44 -12.04
C PHE A 125 34.06 18.57 -11.47
N LYS A 126 33.51 19.79 -11.49
CA LYS A 126 32.07 20.01 -11.29
C LYS A 126 31.41 20.41 -12.60
N TYR A 127 30.17 19.99 -12.77
CA TYR A 127 29.34 20.42 -13.89
C TYR A 127 28.62 21.72 -13.53
N VAL A 128 28.59 22.67 -14.46
CA VAL A 128 27.82 23.92 -14.36
C VAL A 128 26.88 23.97 -15.55
N PHE A 129 25.58 24.22 -15.31
CA PHE A 129 24.60 24.27 -16.39
C PHE A 129 24.88 25.46 -17.33
N PRO A 130 25.10 25.25 -18.64
CA PRO A 130 25.24 26.34 -19.62
C PRO A 130 23.94 27.13 -19.78
N GLU A 131 23.98 28.40 -20.19
CA GLU A 131 22.75 29.17 -20.45
C GLU A 131 21.82 28.45 -21.45
N GLY A 132 20.51 28.40 -21.15
CA GLY A 132 19.50 27.76 -21.99
C GLY A 132 19.37 26.22 -21.89
N VAL A 133 20.19 25.53 -21.09
CA VAL A 133 20.14 24.07 -20.91
C VAL A 133 19.48 23.66 -19.59
N ASP A 134 18.24 23.22 -19.62
CA ASP A 134 17.50 22.85 -18.40
C ASP A 134 17.64 21.38 -17.99
N THR A 135 18.07 20.51 -18.90
CA THR A 135 18.19 19.07 -18.67
C THR A 135 19.47 18.50 -19.27
N VAL A 136 20.11 17.58 -18.56
CA VAL A 136 21.34 16.90 -19.00
C VAL A 136 21.29 15.43 -18.61
N ILE A 137 21.91 14.55 -19.38
CA ILE A 137 22.04 13.13 -19.06
C ILE A 137 23.50 12.84 -18.74
N VAL A 138 23.78 12.41 -17.51
CA VAL A 138 25.11 11.97 -17.11
C VAL A 138 25.20 10.47 -17.35
N LYS A 139 26.14 10.06 -18.21
CA LYS A 139 26.40 8.65 -18.54
C LYS A 139 27.76 8.25 -17.99
N VAL A 140 27.81 7.15 -17.24
CA VAL A 140 29.05 6.56 -16.73
C VAL A 140 29.20 5.16 -17.31
N ASN A 141 30.42 4.84 -17.77
CA ASN A 141 30.76 3.55 -18.35
C ASN A 141 32.07 3.02 -17.73
N SER A 142 32.06 1.75 -17.36
CA SER A 142 33.18 1.01 -16.79
C SER A 142 33.53 -0.17 -17.68
N GLN A 143 34.81 -0.39 -17.91
CA GLN A 143 35.33 -1.54 -18.67
C GLN A 143 35.22 -2.86 -17.89
N LYS A 144 34.97 -2.79 -16.57
CA LYS A 144 34.81 -3.96 -15.69
C LYS A 144 33.40 -3.97 -15.11
N ASN A 145 32.82 -5.16 -15.00
CA ASN A 145 31.53 -5.40 -14.36
C ASN A 145 31.63 -5.61 -12.84
N PHE A 146 32.85 -5.66 -12.30
CA PHE A 146 33.17 -5.87 -10.90
C PHE A 146 34.26 -4.90 -10.44
N PRO A 147 34.18 -4.36 -9.21
CA PRO A 147 33.08 -4.43 -8.24
C PRO A 147 31.88 -3.49 -8.52
N CYS A 148 30.71 -3.80 -7.95
CA CYS A 148 29.54 -2.93 -7.94
C CYS A 148 29.92 -1.52 -7.47
N SER A 149 29.34 -0.51 -8.11
CA SER A 149 29.61 0.89 -7.79
C SER A 149 28.31 1.67 -7.66
N VAL A 150 28.34 2.75 -6.89
CA VAL A 150 27.24 3.72 -6.79
C VAL A 150 27.70 5.00 -7.47
N MET A 151 26.94 5.41 -8.48
CA MET A 151 27.03 6.72 -9.11
C MET A 151 26.01 7.64 -8.42
N SER A 152 26.46 8.75 -7.86
CA SER A 152 25.64 9.74 -7.16
C SER A 152 25.89 11.14 -7.72
N ILE A 153 24.82 11.89 -7.95
CA ILE A 153 24.82 13.26 -8.47
C ILE A 153 24.35 14.17 -7.36
N GLN A 154 25.27 14.99 -6.85
CA GLN A 154 25.08 15.79 -5.65
C GLN A 154 25.22 17.27 -5.96
N ASP A 155 24.47 18.14 -5.28
CA ASP A 155 24.70 19.58 -5.33
C ASP A 155 26.11 19.89 -4.79
N ILE A 156 26.66 21.04 -5.15
CA ILE A 156 27.97 21.52 -4.66
C ILE A 156 27.93 22.01 -3.21
N GLN A 157 26.79 21.86 -2.53
CA GLN A 157 26.62 22.20 -1.12
C GLN A 157 27.34 21.18 -0.23
N CYS A 158 27.93 21.68 0.86
CA CYS A 158 28.68 20.86 1.78
C CYS A 158 27.79 20.17 2.83
N PRO A 159 28.12 18.94 3.27
CA PRO A 159 29.30 18.14 2.89
C PRO A 159 29.12 17.32 1.59
N VAL A 160 30.22 17.01 0.91
CA VAL A 160 30.21 16.05 -0.22
C VAL A 160 30.20 14.63 0.33
N TYR A 161 29.21 13.83 -0.06
CA TYR A 161 29.04 12.45 0.41
C TYR A 161 29.73 11.46 -0.53
N ASP A 162 30.96 11.09 -0.18
CA ASP A 162 31.84 10.22 -0.97
C ASP A 162 32.36 8.99 -0.19
N LEU A 163 31.63 8.56 0.85
CA LEU A 163 31.84 7.29 1.56
C LEU A 163 30.83 6.24 1.11
N ASP A 164 31.22 4.99 1.29
CA ASP A 164 30.37 3.82 1.07
C ASP A 164 29.00 3.94 1.80
N ASN A 165 29.02 4.37 3.06
CA ASN A 165 27.81 4.45 3.89
C ASN A 165 26.95 5.70 3.65
N ASN A 166 27.46 6.71 2.93
CA ASN A 166 26.81 8.01 2.89
C ASN A 166 26.53 8.55 1.48
N VAL A 167 27.13 7.95 0.44
CA VAL A 167 26.98 8.37 -0.98
C VAL A 167 25.54 8.35 -1.48
N ALA A 168 24.67 7.59 -0.80
CA ALA A 168 23.24 7.47 -1.11
C ALA A 168 22.33 8.41 -0.29
N PHE A 169 22.88 9.23 0.62
CA PHE A 169 22.06 10.07 1.50
C PHE A 169 21.51 11.33 0.82
N ILE A 170 22.25 11.91 -0.12
CA ILE A 170 21.87 13.16 -0.80
C ILE A 170 22.10 13.02 -2.30
N GLY A 171 21.23 13.67 -3.06
CA GLY A 171 21.29 13.70 -4.52
C GLY A 171 20.56 12.54 -5.18
N MET A 172 20.75 12.40 -6.49
CA MET A 172 20.23 11.28 -7.27
C MET A 172 21.33 10.23 -7.40
N TYR A 173 21.03 8.97 -7.09
CA TYR A 173 22.01 7.90 -7.23
C TYR A 173 21.46 6.69 -7.98
N GLN A 174 22.38 5.94 -8.59
CA GLN A 174 22.13 4.64 -9.19
C GLN A 174 23.28 3.70 -8.84
N THR A 175 22.97 2.43 -8.64
CA THR A 175 24.00 1.39 -8.63
C THR A 175 24.35 1.02 -10.07
N MET A 176 25.60 0.66 -10.31
CA MET A 176 26.12 0.34 -11.63
C MET A 176 27.12 -0.81 -11.56
N THR A 177 27.03 -1.73 -12.52
CA THR A 177 28.04 -2.77 -12.76
C THR A 177 28.99 -2.32 -13.87
N THR A 178 28.46 -2.06 -15.06
CA THR A 178 29.23 -1.55 -16.21
C THR A 178 28.77 -0.17 -16.64
N THR A 179 27.46 0.11 -16.63
CA THR A 179 26.89 1.34 -17.15
C THR A 179 25.81 1.90 -16.24
N ALA A 180 25.73 3.22 -16.15
CA ALA A 180 24.63 3.93 -15.50
C ALA A 180 24.35 5.25 -16.21
N ALA A 181 23.11 5.71 -16.11
CA ALA A 181 22.68 6.97 -16.70
C ALA A 181 21.61 7.63 -15.84
N ILE A 182 21.87 8.88 -15.43
CA ILE A 182 20.92 9.69 -14.66
C ILE A 182 20.61 10.97 -15.45
N THR A 183 19.32 11.22 -15.63
CA THR A 183 18.81 12.49 -16.17
C THR A 183 18.71 13.50 -15.04
N VAL A 184 19.33 14.66 -15.21
CA VAL A 184 19.44 15.72 -14.23
C VAL A 184 18.70 16.95 -14.74
N GLN A 185 17.85 17.55 -13.90
CA GLN A 185 17.17 18.81 -14.23
C GLN A 185 17.80 19.95 -13.44
N ARG A 186 18.01 21.11 -14.09
CA ARG A 186 18.59 22.31 -13.47
C ARG A 186 17.84 22.73 -12.20
N LYS A 187 16.51 22.64 -12.22
CA LYS A 187 15.63 23.04 -11.12
C LYS A 187 15.89 22.29 -9.80
N ASP A 188 16.47 21.10 -9.86
CA ASP A 188 16.73 20.25 -8.70
C ASP A 188 18.05 20.65 -7.98
N PHE A 189 18.84 21.57 -8.55
CA PHE A 189 20.14 22.01 -8.04
C PHE A 189 20.18 23.53 -7.86
N PRO A 190 19.93 24.04 -6.64
CA PRO A 190 19.96 25.48 -6.33
C PRO A 190 21.22 26.22 -6.77
N SER A 191 22.37 25.52 -6.77
CA SER A 191 23.65 26.10 -7.17
C SER A 191 23.89 26.13 -8.69
N ASN A 192 22.92 25.71 -9.51
CA ASN A 192 23.06 25.52 -10.96
C ASN A 192 24.30 24.69 -11.34
N SER A 193 24.75 23.81 -10.44
CA SER A 193 25.96 23.02 -10.57
C SER A 193 25.85 21.73 -9.77
N PHE A 194 26.58 20.69 -10.16
CA PHE A 194 26.61 19.43 -9.42
C PHE A 194 27.95 18.69 -9.53
N TYR A 195 28.20 17.80 -8.58
CA TYR A 195 29.27 16.81 -8.59
C TYR A 195 28.76 15.44 -9.07
N VAL A 196 29.62 14.71 -9.78
CA VAL A 196 29.41 13.29 -10.09
C VAL A 196 30.35 12.48 -9.20
N VAL A 197 29.79 11.81 -8.20
CA VAL A 197 30.52 11.01 -7.22
C VAL A 197 30.34 9.54 -7.56
N VAL A 198 31.44 8.80 -7.68
CA VAL A 198 31.41 7.36 -7.90
C VAL A 198 32.12 6.67 -6.74
N VAL A 199 31.40 5.78 -6.05
CA VAL A 199 31.90 5.02 -4.91
C VAL A 199 31.78 3.53 -5.21
N VAL A 200 32.90 2.82 -5.12
CA VAL A 200 32.95 1.36 -5.25
C VAL A 200 32.42 0.72 -3.96
N LYS A 201 31.50 -0.24 -4.09
CA LYS A 201 30.97 -1.05 -2.99
C LYS A 201 31.91 -2.21 -2.66
N THR A 202 31.86 -2.66 -1.41
CA THR A 202 32.62 -3.83 -0.93
C THR A 202 32.11 -5.14 -1.54
N GLU A 203 30.81 -5.20 -1.85
CA GLU A 203 30.10 -6.40 -2.29
C GLU A 203 29.08 -6.04 -3.39
N ASP A 204 28.76 -7.03 -4.24
CA ASP A 204 27.87 -6.84 -5.39
C ASP A 204 26.37 -6.92 -5.07
N GLU A 205 25.98 -7.17 -3.81
CA GLU A 205 24.58 -7.27 -3.40
C GLU A 205 23.80 -6.00 -3.76
N ALA A 206 24.42 -4.83 -3.62
CA ALA A 206 23.83 -3.54 -3.99
C ALA A 206 23.48 -3.44 -5.50
N CYS A 207 24.08 -4.27 -6.34
CA CYS A 207 23.81 -4.39 -7.77
C CYS A 207 22.99 -5.66 -8.13
N GLY A 208 22.48 -6.40 -7.14
CA GLY A 208 21.75 -7.65 -7.34
C GLY A 208 22.63 -8.84 -7.73
N GLY A 209 23.95 -8.74 -7.54
CA GLY A 209 24.88 -9.84 -7.81
C GLY A 209 24.82 -10.91 -6.71
N PRO A 210 25.08 -12.19 -7.03
CA PRO A 210 25.20 -13.23 -6.01
C PRO A 210 26.39 -12.92 -5.08
N LEU A 211 26.24 -13.17 -3.77
CA LEU A 211 27.35 -13.16 -2.81
C LEU A 211 28.39 -14.22 -3.25
N ARG A 212 29.41 -13.82 -4.00
CA ARG A 212 30.49 -14.74 -4.37
C ARG A 212 31.33 -15.02 -3.13
N PHE A 213 31.22 -16.24 -2.61
CA PHE A 213 32.26 -16.83 -1.76
C PHE A 213 33.54 -16.93 -2.61
N TYR A 214 34.45 -15.96 -2.52
CA TYR A 214 35.81 -16.17 -3.02
C TYR A 214 36.67 -16.78 -1.91
N PRO A 215 37.40 -17.88 -2.23
CA PRO A 215 38.27 -18.56 -1.28
C PRO A 215 39.51 -17.71 -1.01
N LEU A 216 39.93 -17.71 0.27
CA LEU A 216 41.21 -17.19 0.72
C LEU A 216 42.35 -17.93 0.00
N LEU A 217 43.45 -17.20 -0.27
CA LEU A 217 44.75 -17.79 -0.59
C LEU A 217 45.15 -18.83 0.50
N PRO A 218 45.88 -19.90 0.13
CA PRO A 218 46.01 -21.11 0.94
C PRO A 218 46.99 -20.89 2.10
N GLY A 219 46.55 -21.20 3.32
CA GLY A 219 47.46 -21.22 4.47
C GLY A 219 46.80 -21.17 5.84
N TYR A 220 45.80 -22.00 6.12
CA TYR A 220 45.55 -22.51 7.49
C TYR A 220 44.61 -23.70 7.40
N HIS A 221 45.11 -24.89 7.74
CA HIS A 221 44.30 -26.09 7.94
C HIS A 221 43.48 -25.90 9.22
N ASP A 222 42.18 -26.14 9.14
CA ASP A 222 41.46 -26.87 10.18
C ASP A 222 40.30 -27.63 9.54
N ASP A 223 40.37 -28.95 9.67
CA ASP A 223 39.42 -29.92 9.18
C ASP A 223 38.09 -29.79 9.92
N LEU A 224 36.96 -29.64 9.21
CA LEU A 224 35.72 -30.31 9.63
C LEU A 224 34.80 -30.57 8.43
N ASN A 225 34.63 -31.86 8.17
CA ASN A 225 33.84 -32.44 7.09
C ASN A 225 32.35 -32.05 7.13
N LEU A 226 31.76 -31.69 5.98
CA LEU A 226 30.43 -32.17 5.57
C LEU A 226 30.33 -32.16 4.03
N LYS A 227 30.00 -33.32 3.44
CA LYS A 227 29.91 -33.55 1.98
C LYS A 227 28.60 -32.98 1.38
N PRO A 228 28.59 -32.66 0.06
CA PRO A 228 27.43 -32.16 -0.68
C PRO A 228 26.62 -33.30 -1.32
N ALA A 229 25.33 -33.07 -1.58
CA ALA A 229 24.52 -33.92 -2.46
C ALA A 229 23.67 -33.08 -3.43
N ASP A 230 24.07 -33.20 -4.69
CA ASP A 230 23.43 -32.95 -5.98
C ASP A 230 22.02 -32.33 -6.07
N GLN A 231 21.96 -31.29 -6.89
CA GLN A 231 20.77 -30.71 -7.48
C GLN A 231 20.77 -31.04 -8.98
N ARG A 232 19.87 -31.93 -9.42
CA ARG A 232 19.56 -32.12 -10.84
C ARG A 232 18.11 -31.79 -11.13
N CYS A 233 17.94 -30.83 -12.04
CA CYS A 233 16.71 -30.49 -12.73
C CYS A 233 16.13 -31.71 -13.46
N ILE A 234 14.81 -31.83 -13.44
CA ILE A 234 14.04 -32.60 -14.42
C ILE A 234 12.90 -31.71 -14.93
N PHE A 235 12.99 -31.32 -16.20
CA PHE A 235 11.86 -30.88 -17.01
C PHE A 235 11.92 -31.72 -18.28
N CYS A 236 10.97 -32.64 -18.46
CA CYS A 236 10.75 -33.32 -19.74
C CYS A 236 9.25 -33.33 -20.02
N VAL A 237 8.92 -32.71 -21.16
CA VAL A 237 7.66 -32.80 -21.87
C VAL A 237 7.57 -34.18 -22.53
N LEU A 238 6.42 -34.85 -22.43
CA LEU A 238 6.05 -35.91 -23.37
C LEU A 238 4.53 -35.93 -23.59
N GLU A 239 4.14 -35.62 -24.82
CA GLU A 239 2.86 -35.90 -25.45
C GLU A 239 2.73 -37.42 -25.72
N ARG A 240 1.61 -38.05 -25.34
CA ARG A 240 0.94 -39.07 -26.18
C ARG A 240 -0.42 -39.59 -25.66
N SER A 241 -1.39 -39.50 -26.58
CA SER A 241 -2.50 -40.42 -26.95
C SER A 241 -3.45 -41.03 -25.89
N LEU A 242 -4.71 -40.60 -26.02
CA LEU A 242 -5.97 -41.37 -26.09
C LEU A 242 -5.93 -42.85 -25.66
N GLU A 243 -6.72 -43.20 -24.64
CA GLU A 243 -7.75 -44.24 -24.73
C GLU A 243 -8.76 -44.18 -23.58
N SER A 244 -9.96 -44.66 -23.87
CA SER A 244 -11.24 -44.47 -23.21
C SER A 244 -11.45 -45.28 -21.93
N VAL A 245 -12.01 -44.66 -20.88
CA VAL A 245 -12.88 -45.34 -19.90
C VAL A 245 -14.00 -44.39 -19.48
N GLY A 246 -15.24 -44.89 -19.57
CA GLY A 246 -16.48 -44.12 -19.44
C GLY A 246 -16.65 -43.42 -18.09
N ARG A 247 -17.14 -42.17 -18.16
CA ARG A 247 -17.54 -41.39 -17.00
C ARG A 247 -18.95 -40.86 -17.23
N SER A 248 -19.78 -41.06 -16.22
CA SER A 248 -21.14 -40.55 -16.10
C SER A 248 -21.25 -39.08 -16.49
N ARG A 249 -22.35 -38.72 -17.14
CA ARG A 249 -22.76 -37.33 -17.42
C ARG A 249 -22.63 -36.47 -16.16
N HIS A 250 -21.54 -35.73 -16.05
CA HIS A 250 -21.50 -34.46 -15.36
C HIS A 250 -21.78 -33.40 -16.42
N GLU A 251 -22.96 -32.78 -16.36
CA GLU A 251 -23.21 -31.54 -17.10
C GLU A 251 -22.20 -30.48 -16.62
N SER A 252 -21.33 -30.08 -17.54
CA SER A 252 -20.32 -29.06 -17.34
C SER A 252 -20.96 -27.69 -17.16
N LEU A 253 -20.48 -26.93 -16.17
CA LEU A 253 -20.86 -25.56 -15.80
C LEU A 253 -20.51 -24.46 -16.84
N SER A 254 -20.22 -24.82 -18.09
CA SER A 254 -19.59 -23.92 -19.07
C SER A 254 -20.38 -23.66 -20.36
N SER A 255 -21.69 -23.95 -20.40
CA SER A 255 -22.50 -23.73 -21.62
C SER A 255 -23.79 -22.95 -21.35
N VAL A 256 -23.75 -21.91 -20.53
CA VAL A 256 -24.90 -21.01 -20.36
C VAL A 256 -24.47 -19.61 -20.76
N GLU A 257 -24.78 -19.24 -22.00
CA GLU A 257 -24.66 -17.87 -22.50
C GLU A 257 -25.75 -17.01 -21.82
N GLU A 258 -25.37 -15.82 -21.34
CA GLU A 258 -26.27 -14.88 -20.63
C GLU A 258 -27.40 -14.32 -21.52
N ASP A 259 -27.27 -14.43 -22.84
CA ASP A 259 -28.26 -13.91 -23.80
C ASP A 259 -29.61 -14.65 -23.72
N ASP A 260 -29.65 -15.84 -23.10
CA ASP A 260 -30.89 -16.58 -22.84
C ASP A 260 -31.64 -16.14 -21.56
N TYR A 261 -31.12 -15.17 -20.79
CA TYR A 261 -31.62 -14.90 -19.42
C TYR A 261 -32.04 -13.46 -19.09
N ASP A 262 -31.73 -12.48 -19.95
CA ASP A 262 -32.24 -11.11 -19.78
C ASP A 262 -32.70 -10.59 -21.15
N THR A 263 -33.91 -10.97 -21.58
CA THR A 263 -34.55 -10.14 -22.59
C THR A 263 -34.92 -8.82 -21.91
N LEU A 264 -34.43 -7.69 -22.42
CA LEU A 264 -34.89 -6.35 -22.02
C LEU A 264 -36.44 -6.25 -22.03
N ALA A 265 -37.10 -7.10 -22.81
CA ALA A 265 -38.54 -7.28 -22.85
C ALA A 265 -39.17 -7.83 -21.55
N ASP A 266 -38.48 -8.71 -20.81
CA ASP A 266 -38.96 -9.23 -19.52
C ASP A 266 -38.92 -8.15 -18.42
N ILE A 267 -37.89 -7.31 -18.42
CA ILE A 267 -37.79 -6.16 -17.50
C ILE A 267 -38.91 -5.15 -17.77
N ASP A 268 -39.24 -4.89 -19.05
CA ASP A 268 -40.32 -3.96 -19.40
C ASP A 268 -41.72 -4.56 -19.23
N SER A 269 -41.90 -5.88 -19.41
CA SER A 269 -43.18 -6.57 -19.16
C SER A 269 -43.51 -6.64 -17.66
N ASP A 270 -42.54 -6.95 -16.80
CA ASP A 270 -42.69 -6.92 -15.35
C ASP A 270 -42.94 -5.49 -14.83
N LYS A 271 -42.25 -4.48 -15.37
CA LYS A 271 -42.54 -3.06 -15.10
C LYS A 271 -43.98 -2.67 -15.46
N ASN A 272 -44.55 -3.26 -16.51
CA ASN A 272 -45.93 -2.98 -16.95
C ASN A 272 -47.00 -3.61 -16.06
N ILE A 273 -46.73 -4.76 -15.44
CA ILE A 273 -47.66 -5.40 -14.48
C ILE A 273 -47.57 -4.76 -13.09
N VAL A 274 -46.36 -4.35 -12.70
CA VAL A 274 -46.12 -3.49 -11.52
C VAL A 274 -46.87 -2.14 -11.66
N ARG A 275 -47.08 -1.65 -12.90
CA ARG A 275 -47.68 -0.35 -13.25
C ARG A 275 -49.18 -0.18 -12.92
N THR A 276 -49.94 -1.26 -12.71
CA THR A 276 -51.42 -1.21 -12.60
C THR A 276 -51.97 -1.30 -11.18
N LYS A 277 -51.16 -1.69 -10.18
CA LYS A 277 -51.60 -1.82 -8.76
C LYS A 277 -51.17 -0.64 -7.88
N LYS A 278 -52.05 -0.25 -6.93
CA LYS A 278 -51.82 0.82 -5.95
C LYS A 278 -50.89 0.41 -4.81
N PHE A 279 -50.88 -0.89 -4.46
CA PHE A 279 -49.96 -1.49 -3.49
C PHE A 279 -49.29 -2.69 -4.17
N LEU A 280 -47.97 -2.81 -4.02
CA LEU A 280 -47.17 -3.88 -4.59
C LEU A 280 -46.78 -4.88 -3.50
N CYS A 281 -47.06 -6.16 -3.74
CA CYS A 281 -46.70 -7.24 -2.83
C CYS A 281 -45.52 -8.04 -3.38
N VAL A 282 -44.80 -8.76 -2.52
CA VAL A 282 -43.63 -9.57 -2.93
C VAL A 282 -44.02 -10.64 -3.94
N SER A 283 -45.24 -11.20 -3.87
CA SER A 283 -45.75 -12.14 -4.88
C SER A 283 -45.82 -11.57 -6.30
N ASP A 284 -45.98 -10.25 -6.45
CA ASP A 284 -46.00 -9.60 -7.75
C ASP A 284 -44.60 -9.48 -8.37
N LEU A 285 -43.55 -9.54 -7.55
CA LEU A 285 -42.14 -9.39 -7.91
C LEU A 285 -41.31 -10.69 -7.77
N ALA A 286 -41.92 -11.80 -7.38
CA ALA A 286 -41.24 -13.09 -7.19
C ALA A 286 -41.80 -14.13 -8.17
N ARG A 287 -41.65 -13.85 -9.46
CA ARG A 287 -42.18 -14.65 -10.57
C ARG A 287 -41.11 -15.50 -11.25
N LYS A 288 -39.83 -15.12 -11.13
CA LYS A 288 -38.73 -15.85 -11.73
C LYS A 288 -38.48 -17.18 -11.01
N ASP A 289 -38.10 -18.20 -11.79
CA ASP A 289 -37.80 -19.52 -11.26
C ASP A 289 -36.60 -19.49 -10.30
N ASN A 290 -36.79 -20.09 -9.12
CA ASN A 290 -35.76 -20.16 -8.07
C ASN A 290 -34.42 -20.75 -8.55
N ARG A 291 -34.45 -21.70 -9.49
CA ARG A 291 -33.23 -22.32 -10.05
C ARG A 291 -32.41 -21.35 -10.87
N ILE A 292 -33.08 -20.56 -11.71
CA ILE A 292 -32.46 -19.54 -12.57
C ILE A 292 -31.85 -18.45 -11.68
N LEU A 293 -32.63 -17.98 -10.72
CA LEU A 293 -32.24 -16.90 -9.82
C LEU A 293 -31.09 -17.32 -8.88
N SER A 294 -31.07 -18.58 -8.41
CA SER A 294 -29.95 -19.14 -7.65
C SER A 294 -28.64 -19.15 -8.44
N LYS A 295 -28.66 -19.54 -9.72
CA LYS A 295 -27.48 -19.49 -10.60
C LYS A 295 -26.99 -18.05 -10.78
N LYS A 296 -27.88 -17.10 -11.06
CA LYS A 296 -27.56 -15.67 -11.19
C LYS A 296 -26.84 -15.13 -9.95
N TYR A 297 -27.28 -15.50 -8.75
CA TYR A 297 -26.67 -15.04 -7.51
C TYR A 297 -25.39 -15.79 -7.11
N GLN A 298 -25.14 -16.99 -7.62
CA GLN A 298 -23.83 -17.65 -7.44
C GLN A 298 -22.69 -16.93 -8.16
N ILE A 299 -22.99 -16.20 -9.25
CA ILE A 299 -22.01 -15.38 -9.96
C ILE A 299 -21.41 -14.31 -9.04
N TYR A 300 -22.21 -13.73 -8.14
CA TYR A 300 -21.70 -12.76 -7.15
C TYR A 300 -20.58 -13.33 -6.29
N PHE A 301 -20.74 -14.58 -5.81
CA PHE A 301 -19.74 -15.26 -4.98
C PHE A 301 -18.46 -15.54 -5.76
N TRP A 302 -18.56 -16.11 -6.96
CA TRP A 302 -17.38 -16.41 -7.77
C TRP A 302 -16.63 -15.16 -8.19
N ASN A 303 -17.33 -14.11 -8.62
CA ASN A 303 -16.71 -12.85 -9.02
C ASN A 303 -15.92 -12.21 -7.88
N ILE A 304 -16.47 -12.13 -6.65
CA ILE A 304 -15.73 -11.53 -5.54
C ILE A 304 -14.54 -12.39 -5.09
N ALA A 305 -14.66 -13.71 -5.16
CA ALA A 305 -13.53 -14.61 -4.89
C ALA A 305 -12.41 -14.39 -5.92
N THR A 306 -12.75 -14.30 -7.22
CA THR A 306 -11.78 -14.00 -8.28
C THR A 306 -11.13 -12.64 -8.09
N ILE A 307 -11.92 -11.58 -7.85
CA ILE A 307 -11.40 -10.23 -7.57
C ILE A 307 -10.46 -10.27 -6.36
N GLY A 308 -10.85 -10.96 -5.28
CA GLY A 308 -10.04 -11.11 -4.07
C GLY A 308 -8.68 -11.74 -4.33
N VAL A 309 -8.61 -12.82 -5.12
CA VAL A 309 -7.34 -13.49 -5.46
C VAL A 309 -6.43 -12.58 -6.30
N PHE A 310 -6.96 -12.01 -7.39
CA PHE A 310 -6.16 -11.14 -8.26
C PHE A 310 -5.71 -9.86 -7.58
N TYR A 311 -6.48 -9.38 -6.60
CA TYR A 311 -6.11 -8.21 -5.83
C TYR A 311 -5.09 -8.55 -4.74
N ALA A 312 -5.27 -9.63 -3.98
CA ALA A 312 -4.38 -9.99 -2.87
C ALA A 312 -2.96 -10.40 -3.31
N LEU A 313 -2.80 -11.05 -4.46
CA LEU A 313 -1.49 -11.51 -4.93
C LEU A 313 -0.48 -10.35 -5.10
N PRO A 314 -0.78 -9.26 -5.84
CA PRO A 314 0.08 -8.08 -5.90
C PRO A 314 0.30 -7.40 -4.54
N VAL A 315 -0.72 -7.32 -3.68
CA VAL A 315 -0.60 -6.69 -2.35
C VAL A 315 0.43 -7.43 -1.49
N ILE A 316 0.34 -8.75 -1.43
CA ILE A 316 1.27 -9.59 -0.67
C ILE A 316 2.69 -9.42 -1.22
N GLN A 317 2.87 -9.45 -2.53
CA GLN A 317 4.18 -9.23 -3.15
C GLN A 317 4.75 -7.85 -2.80
N LEU A 318 3.94 -6.80 -2.88
CA LEU A 318 4.36 -5.43 -2.60
C LEU A 318 4.79 -5.25 -1.14
N VAL A 319 4.01 -5.79 -0.20
CA VAL A 319 4.30 -5.74 1.24
C VAL A 319 5.60 -6.48 1.58
N ILE A 320 5.81 -7.68 1.02
CA ILE A 320 7.07 -8.43 1.21
C ILE A 320 8.25 -7.61 0.66
N THR A 321 8.07 -6.94 -0.47
CA THR A 321 9.10 -6.10 -1.08
C THR A 321 9.45 -4.92 -0.17
N TYR A 322 8.46 -4.19 0.35
CA TYR A 322 8.70 -3.07 1.27
C TYR A 322 9.35 -3.52 2.58
N GLN A 323 8.89 -4.65 3.16
CA GLN A 323 9.51 -5.24 4.35
C GLN A 323 10.99 -5.59 4.11
N THR A 324 11.30 -6.17 2.95
CA THR A 324 12.69 -6.47 2.56
C THR A 324 13.51 -5.18 2.44
N VAL A 325 12.97 -4.15 1.78
CA VAL A 325 13.65 -2.85 1.65
C VAL A 325 13.93 -2.23 3.01
N VAL A 326 12.97 -2.22 3.93
CA VAL A 326 13.15 -1.68 5.29
C VAL A 326 14.22 -2.46 6.05
N ASN A 327 14.18 -3.79 6.00
CA ASN A 327 15.14 -4.62 6.72
C ASN A 327 16.57 -4.52 6.16
N VAL A 328 16.74 -4.39 4.84
CA VAL A 328 18.05 -4.28 4.19
C VAL A 328 18.63 -2.86 4.30
N THR A 329 17.81 -1.83 4.04
CA THR A 329 18.28 -0.43 4.06
C THR A 329 18.40 0.13 5.48
N GLY A 330 17.66 -0.44 6.43
CA GLY A 330 17.49 0.12 7.77
C GLY A 330 16.62 1.38 7.82
N ASN A 331 16.00 1.78 6.70
CA ASN A 331 15.18 2.99 6.65
C ASN A 331 13.77 2.75 7.22
N GLN A 332 13.62 3.04 8.51
CA GLN A 332 12.35 2.90 9.25
C GLN A 332 11.35 4.03 8.98
N ASP A 333 11.66 5.00 8.10
CA ASP A 333 10.74 6.08 7.72
C ASP A 333 9.78 5.67 6.58
N ILE A 334 9.99 4.49 5.99
CA ILE A 334 9.16 3.97 4.89
C ILE A 334 7.77 3.52 5.38
N CYS A 335 7.71 2.88 6.55
CA CYS A 335 6.49 2.32 7.12
C CYS A 335 6.09 3.06 8.40
N TYR A 336 4.82 3.44 8.51
CA TYR A 336 4.28 4.28 9.59
C TYR A 336 3.72 3.44 10.74
N TYR A 337 4.58 2.83 11.55
CA TYR A 337 4.15 2.03 12.69
C TYR A 337 3.96 2.85 13.97
N ASN A 338 3.11 2.33 14.85
CA ASN A 338 3.23 2.57 16.28
C ASN A 338 4.44 1.80 16.84
N PHE A 339 5.63 2.38 16.75
CA PHE A 339 6.88 1.72 17.14
C PHE A 339 6.94 1.33 18.63
N LEU A 340 6.15 1.99 19.50
CA LEU A 340 6.09 1.65 20.93
C LEU A 340 5.31 0.37 21.22
N CYS A 341 4.51 -0.12 20.26
CA CYS A 341 3.73 -1.36 20.38
C CYS A 341 3.94 -2.33 19.20
N ALA A 342 4.94 -2.07 18.35
CA ALA A 342 5.22 -2.95 17.21
C ALA A 342 5.97 -4.20 17.69
N HIS A 343 5.34 -5.36 17.55
CA HIS A 343 5.94 -6.64 17.92
C HIS A 343 6.42 -7.42 16.68
N PRO A 344 7.74 -7.55 16.48
CA PRO A 344 8.27 -8.27 15.33
C PRO A 344 8.20 -9.80 15.53
N LEU A 345 7.93 -10.53 14.45
CA LEU A 345 8.04 -11.99 14.41
C LEU A 345 8.72 -12.41 13.10
N GLY A 346 9.94 -12.92 13.20
CA GLY A 346 10.74 -13.28 12.02
C GLY A 346 11.03 -12.07 11.13
N ALA A 347 10.60 -12.13 9.86
CA ALA A 347 10.79 -11.06 8.88
C ALA A 347 9.71 -9.96 8.92
N LEU A 348 8.67 -10.12 9.76
CA LEU A 348 7.54 -9.19 9.84
C LEU A 348 7.73 -8.24 11.04
N SER A 349 7.71 -6.93 10.80
CA SER A 349 7.94 -5.93 11.86
C SER A 349 6.77 -5.75 12.83
N SER A 350 5.53 -6.00 12.38
CA SER A 350 4.31 -5.70 13.14
C SER A 350 3.32 -6.88 13.10
N PHE A 351 3.70 -7.98 13.76
CA PHE A 351 2.91 -9.21 13.79
C PHE A 351 1.59 -9.05 14.59
N ASN A 352 1.56 -8.18 15.60
CA ASN A 352 0.36 -7.88 16.38
C ASN A 352 -0.82 -7.43 15.50
N ASN A 353 -0.57 -6.57 14.53
CA ASN A 353 -1.57 -6.11 13.58
C ASN A 353 -2.14 -7.22 12.67
N ILE A 354 -1.33 -8.25 12.36
CA ILE A 354 -1.82 -9.41 11.59
C ILE A 354 -2.77 -10.22 12.46
N LEU A 355 -2.41 -10.43 13.73
CA LEU A 355 -3.20 -11.21 14.65
C LEU A 355 -4.53 -10.51 14.99
N SER A 356 -4.55 -9.18 15.11
CA SER A 356 -5.80 -8.44 15.35
C SER A 356 -6.80 -8.55 14.19
N ASN A 357 -6.30 -8.62 12.96
CA ASN A 357 -7.12 -8.79 11.76
C ASN A 357 -7.60 -10.22 11.50
N LEU A 358 -7.06 -11.22 12.21
CA LEU A 358 -7.49 -12.61 12.09
C LEU A 358 -8.98 -12.80 12.47
N GLY A 359 -9.51 -11.93 13.33
CA GLY A 359 -10.92 -11.93 13.73
C GLY A 359 -11.88 -11.83 12.55
N TYR A 360 -11.59 -10.98 11.57
CA TYR A 360 -12.41 -10.84 10.35
C TYR A 360 -12.47 -12.13 9.54
N VAL A 361 -11.33 -12.82 9.38
CA VAL A 361 -11.25 -14.08 8.63
C VAL A 361 -12.04 -15.18 9.33
N LEU A 362 -11.86 -15.33 10.65
CA LEU A 362 -12.54 -16.37 11.43
C LEU A 362 -14.05 -16.13 11.50
N LEU A 363 -14.49 -14.89 11.73
CA LEU A 363 -15.91 -14.55 11.78
C LEU A 363 -16.56 -14.58 10.40
N GLY A 364 -15.83 -14.22 9.34
CA GLY A 364 -16.27 -14.40 7.96
C GLY A 364 -16.50 -15.87 7.61
N LEU A 365 -15.56 -16.75 7.99
CA LEU A 365 -15.71 -18.19 7.83
C LEU A 365 -16.91 -18.73 8.63
N LEU A 366 -17.06 -18.31 9.88
CA LEU A 366 -18.22 -18.68 10.71
C LEU A 366 -19.55 -18.25 10.05
N PHE A 367 -19.61 -17.04 9.50
CA PHE A 367 -20.78 -16.57 8.77
C PHE A 367 -21.09 -17.44 7.55
N LEU A 368 -20.07 -17.81 6.75
CA LEU A 368 -20.25 -18.71 5.61
C LEU A 368 -20.80 -20.08 6.04
N LEU A 369 -20.34 -20.62 7.18
CA LEU A 369 -20.87 -21.89 7.72
C LEU A 369 -22.34 -21.77 8.14
N ILE A 370 -22.73 -20.66 8.77
CA ILE A 370 -24.13 -20.38 9.14
C ILE A 370 -25.01 -20.31 7.89
N ILE A 371 -24.54 -19.62 6.84
CA ILE A 371 -25.24 -19.51 5.57
C ILE A 371 -25.35 -20.87 4.86
N LEU A 372 -24.28 -21.66 4.87
CA LEU A 372 -24.27 -23.02 4.32
C LEU A 372 -25.29 -23.91 5.02
N GLN A 373 -25.36 -23.85 6.35
CA GLN A 373 -26.36 -24.58 7.12
C GLN A 373 -27.79 -24.17 6.74
N ARG A 374 -28.07 -22.86 6.65
CA ARG A 374 -29.39 -22.35 6.24
C ARG A 374 -29.75 -22.73 4.80
N ASP A 375 -28.79 -22.71 3.88
CA ASP A 375 -28.98 -23.09 2.47
C ASP A 375 -29.32 -24.58 2.33
N ILE A 376 -28.59 -25.46 3.03
CA ILE A 376 -28.88 -26.90 3.04
C ILE A 376 -30.28 -27.17 3.61
N LEU A 377 -30.65 -26.53 4.72
CA LEU A 377 -31.97 -26.71 5.32
C LEU A 377 -33.08 -26.24 4.38
N HIS A 378 -32.90 -25.10 3.72
CA HIS A 378 -33.87 -24.57 2.76
C HIS A 378 -34.03 -25.47 1.53
N LYS A 379 -32.92 -25.97 0.95
CA LYS A 379 -32.95 -26.91 -0.17
C LYS A 379 -33.69 -28.20 0.17
N ARG A 380 -33.48 -28.76 1.36
CA ARG A 380 -34.23 -29.93 1.84
C ARG A 380 -35.73 -29.66 1.98
N ALA A 381 -36.12 -28.47 2.44
CA ALA A 381 -37.53 -28.08 2.54
C ALA A 381 -38.19 -27.95 1.14
N LEU A 382 -37.45 -27.41 0.17
CA LEU A 382 -37.89 -27.35 -1.23
C LEU A 382 -38.03 -28.75 -1.86
N GLU A 383 -37.10 -29.67 -1.60
CA GLU A 383 -37.17 -31.06 -2.08
C GLU A 383 -38.37 -31.82 -1.50
N ARG A 384 -38.79 -31.47 -0.28
CA ARG A 384 -40.00 -32.02 0.37
C ARG A 384 -41.30 -31.40 -0.13
N ASN A 385 -41.24 -30.45 -1.06
CA ASN A 385 -42.38 -29.67 -1.55
C ASN A 385 -43.22 -29.08 -0.40
N GLU A 386 -42.57 -28.60 0.66
CA GLU A 386 -43.27 -27.90 1.74
C GLU A 386 -43.86 -26.59 1.21
N SER A 387 -45.19 -26.43 1.33
CA SER A 387 -45.90 -25.23 0.86
C SER A 387 -45.36 -23.93 1.47
N THR A 388 -44.92 -23.99 2.73
CA THR A 388 -44.27 -22.87 3.43
C THR A 388 -42.99 -22.40 2.74
N ALA A 389 -42.21 -23.30 2.14
CA ALA A 389 -40.97 -22.94 1.45
C ALA A 389 -41.22 -22.40 0.03
N MET A 390 -42.31 -22.82 -0.61
CA MET A 390 -42.67 -22.38 -1.97
C MET A 390 -43.43 -21.05 -1.99
N GLU A 391 -44.37 -20.83 -1.07
CA GLU A 391 -45.38 -19.76 -1.16
C GLU A 391 -45.31 -18.72 -0.03
N CYS A 392 -44.64 -19.03 1.09
CA CYS A 392 -44.47 -18.13 2.22
C CYS A 392 -43.08 -17.48 2.26
N GLY A 393 -42.99 -16.37 2.99
CA GLY A 393 -41.76 -15.63 3.25
C GLY A 393 -41.14 -14.95 2.05
N ILE A 394 -40.08 -14.20 2.32
CA ILE A 394 -39.25 -13.58 1.28
C ILE A 394 -38.47 -14.71 0.57
N PRO A 395 -38.44 -14.73 -0.78
CA PRO A 395 -37.63 -15.69 -1.53
C PRO A 395 -36.16 -15.70 -1.05
N LYS A 396 -35.69 -16.87 -0.60
CA LYS A 396 -34.37 -17.02 0.02
C LYS A 396 -33.31 -17.23 -1.04
N HIS A 397 -32.43 -16.26 -1.21
CA HIS A 397 -31.24 -16.36 -2.06
C HIS A 397 -29.97 -16.13 -1.24
N PHE A 398 -29.12 -17.16 -1.18
CA PHE A 398 -27.92 -17.17 -0.35
C PHE A 398 -26.66 -16.64 -1.06
N GLY A 399 -26.67 -16.48 -2.40
CA GLY A 399 -25.50 -16.06 -3.18
C GLY A 399 -24.86 -14.73 -2.74
N LEU A 400 -25.66 -13.70 -2.48
CA LEU A 400 -25.15 -12.42 -1.94
C LEU A 400 -24.57 -12.58 -0.53
N TYR A 401 -25.17 -13.43 0.32
CA TYR A 401 -24.63 -13.67 1.66
C TYR A 401 -23.28 -14.40 1.61
N TYR A 402 -23.12 -15.37 0.70
CA TYR A 402 -21.81 -15.97 0.45
C TYR A 402 -20.80 -14.92 -0.03
N ALA A 403 -21.19 -14.00 -0.93
CA ALA A 403 -20.31 -12.92 -1.37
C ALA A 403 -19.91 -11.98 -0.22
N MET A 404 -20.85 -11.60 0.66
CA MET A 404 -20.58 -10.78 1.84
C MET A 404 -19.61 -11.45 2.83
N GLY A 405 -19.80 -12.76 3.09
CA GLY A 405 -18.89 -13.53 3.95
C GLY A 405 -17.47 -13.62 3.38
N THR A 406 -17.35 -13.89 2.07
CA THR A 406 -16.05 -13.89 1.38
C THR A 406 -15.40 -12.51 1.39
N ALA A 407 -16.18 -11.43 1.22
CA ALA A 407 -15.68 -10.06 1.30
C ALA A 407 -15.09 -9.75 2.68
N LEU A 408 -15.74 -10.20 3.76
CA LEU A 408 -15.24 -10.02 5.13
C LEU A 408 -13.94 -10.77 5.39
N MET A 409 -13.78 -11.98 4.82
CA MET A 409 -12.51 -12.71 4.90
C MET A 409 -11.39 -12.00 4.14
N MET A 410 -11.69 -11.49 2.94
CA MET A 410 -10.72 -10.76 2.12
C MET A 410 -10.33 -9.42 2.75
N GLU A 411 -11.28 -8.73 3.39
CA GLU A 411 -11.02 -7.53 4.20
C GLU A 411 -9.97 -7.82 5.28
N GLY A 412 -10.15 -8.89 6.07
CA GLY A 412 -9.17 -9.29 7.09
C GLY A 412 -7.78 -9.57 6.52
N LEU A 413 -7.71 -10.23 5.36
CA LEU A 413 -6.43 -10.53 4.70
C LEU A 413 -5.73 -9.26 4.21
N LEU A 414 -6.45 -8.35 3.55
CA LEU A 414 -5.89 -7.16 2.92
C LEU A 414 -5.57 -6.06 3.96
N SER A 415 -6.40 -5.90 4.98
CA SER A 415 -6.14 -5.06 6.15
C SER A 415 -4.86 -5.51 6.86
N ALA A 416 -4.71 -6.82 7.10
CA ALA A 416 -3.49 -7.37 7.70
C ALA A 416 -2.27 -7.02 6.84
N CYS A 417 -2.33 -7.22 5.52
CA CYS A 417 -1.25 -6.89 4.61
C CYS A 417 -0.87 -5.41 4.64
N TYR A 418 -1.86 -4.51 4.63
CA TYR A 418 -1.62 -3.07 4.76
C TYR A 418 -0.86 -2.74 6.05
N HIS A 419 -1.31 -3.28 7.19
CA HIS A 419 -0.71 -2.99 8.47
C HIS A 419 0.65 -3.65 8.71
N VAL A 420 1.09 -4.59 7.85
CA VAL A 420 2.47 -5.08 7.84
C VAL A 420 3.45 -4.00 7.40
N CYS A 421 3.08 -3.05 6.55
CA CYS A 421 3.85 -1.85 6.24
C CYS A 421 2.91 -0.74 5.75
N PRO A 422 2.36 0.06 6.69
CA PRO A 422 1.41 1.11 6.35
C PRO A 422 2.13 2.27 5.66
N ASN A 423 1.67 2.62 4.47
CA ASN A 423 2.20 3.71 3.66
C ASN A 423 1.11 4.26 2.71
N TYR A 424 1.32 5.46 2.20
CA TYR A 424 0.46 6.13 1.21
C TYR A 424 0.22 5.32 -0.07
N THR A 425 1.12 4.42 -0.45
CA THR A 425 0.91 3.57 -1.64
C THR A 425 0.01 2.38 -1.37
N ASN A 426 -0.08 1.94 -0.11
CA ASN A 426 -0.69 0.65 0.26
C ASN A 426 -2.04 0.81 0.98
N PHE A 427 -2.40 2.01 1.43
CA PHE A 427 -3.64 2.20 2.21
C PHE A 427 -4.92 1.87 1.43
N GLN A 428 -4.91 1.99 0.10
CA GLN A 428 -6.09 1.69 -0.72
C GLN A 428 -6.47 0.20 -0.72
N PHE A 429 -5.54 -0.68 -0.31
CA PHE A 429 -5.82 -2.11 -0.25
C PHE A 429 -6.90 -2.44 0.78
N ASP A 430 -6.80 -1.83 1.96
CA ASP A 430 -7.75 -1.98 3.06
C ASP A 430 -9.10 -1.35 2.69
N THR A 431 -9.11 -0.08 2.28
CA THR A 431 -10.35 0.66 2.01
C THR A 431 -11.19 0.08 0.84
N SER A 432 -10.55 -0.61 -0.11
CA SER A 432 -11.25 -1.16 -1.28
C SER A 432 -12.32 -2.21 -0.93
N PHE A 433 -12.03 -3.12 0.00
CA PHE A 433 -12.98 -4.17 0.39
C PHE A 433 -14.04 -3.65 1.38
N MET A 434 -13.73 -2.62 2.17
CA MET A 434 -14.75 -1.85 2.89
C MET A 434 -15.84 -1.30 1.95
N TYR A 435 -15.48 -0.73 0.80
CA TYR A 435 -16.47 -0.28 -0.21
C TYR A 435 -17.27 -1.44 -0.77
N MET A 436 -16.61 -2.56 -1.08
CA MET A 436 -17.27 -3.76 -1.62
C MET A 436 -18.29 -4.30 -0.61
N ILE A 437 -17.93 -4.37 0.67
CA ILE A 437 -18.84 -4.81 1.74
C ILE A 437 -20.02 -3.84 1.87
N ALA A 438 -19.78 -2.53 1.91
CA ALA A 438 -20.85 -1.54 2.00
C ALA A 438 -21.83 -1.65 0.82
N GLY A 439 -21.30 -1.77 -0.41
CA GLY A 439 -22.10 -1.96 -1.62
C GLY A 439 -22.90 -3.26 -1.62
N LEU A 440 -22.29 -4.38 -1.24
CA LEU A 440 -22.99 -5.66 -1.11
C LEU A 440 -24.08 -5.63 -0.04
N CYS A 441 -23.86 -4.94 1.08
CA CYS A 441 -24.89 -4.74 2.11
C CYS A 441 -26.07 -3.92 1.57
N MET A 442 -25.81 -2.85 0.81
CA MET A 442 -26.88 -2.06 0.16
C MET A 442 -27.67 -2.91 -0.83
N LEU A 443 -26.98 -3.67 -1.70
CA LEU A 443 -27.63 -4.57 -2.66
C LEU A 443 -28.45 -5.66 -1.96
N LYS A 444 -27.94 -6.20 -0.85
CA LYS A 444 -28.65 -7.20 -0.05
C LYS A 444 -29.91 -6.63 0.60
N LEU A 445 -29.85 -5.41 1.14
CA LEU A 445 -31.03 -4.71 1.68
C LEU A 445 -32.08 -4.48 0.60
N TYR A 446 -31.67 -4.03 -0.58
CA TYR A 446 -32.57 -3.80 -1.71
C TYR A 446 -33.22 -5.09 -2.22
N GLN A 447 -32.44 -6.17 -2.33
CA GLN A 447 -32.90 -7.48 -2.77
C GLN A 447 -34.03 -8.04 -1.90
N LYS A 448 -34.06 -7.75 -0.59
CA LYS A 448 -35.07 -8.31 0.33
C LYS A 448 -36.51 -8.01 -0.08
N ARG A 449 -36.77 -6.84 -0.66
CA ARG A 449 -38.11 -6.43 -1.13
C ARG A 449 -38.24 -6.45 -2.65
N HIS A 450 -37.13 -6.61 -3.36
CA HIS A 450 -37.07 -6.63 -4.83
C HIS A 450 -36.30 -7.86 -5.33
N PRO A 451 -36.83 -9.10 -5.16
CA PRO A 451 -36.09 -10.32 -5.46
C PRO A 451 -35.72 -10.48 -6.95
N ASP A 452 -36.60 -10.04 -7.86
CA ASP A 452 -36.41 -10.22 -9.31
C ASP A 452 -35.81 -9.00 -10.05
N ILE A 453 -35.92 -7.79 -9.48
CA ILE A 453 -35.45 -6.51 -10.08
C ILE A 453 -34.11 -6.10 -9.46
N ASN A 454 -33.14 -7.00 -9.40
CA ASN A 454 -31.81 -6.70 -8.89
C ASN A 454 -30.79 -6.51 -10.02
N ALA A 455 -29.76 -5.70 -9.78
CA ALA A 455 -28.66 -5.49 -10.71
C ALA A 455 -27.93 -6.80 -11.03
N SER A 456 -27.43 -6.95 -12.25
CA SER A 456 -26.55 -8.06 -12.61
C SER A 456 -25.23 -7.95 -11.83
N ALA A 457 -24.58 -9.09 -11.53
CA ALA A 457 -23.32 -9.10 -10.78
C ALA A 457 -22.25 -8.23 -11.46
N TYR A 458 -22.14 -8.31 -12.78
CA TYR A 458 -21.17 -7.54 -13.56
C TYR A 458 -21.43 -6.03 -13.49
N SER A 459 -22.69 -5.58 -13.61
CA SER A 459 -23.02 -4.15 -13.50
C SER A 459 -22.80 -3.61 -12.09
N ALA A 460 -23.14 -4.39 -11.06
CA ALA A 460 -22.88 -4.04 -9.67
C ALA A 460 -21.39 -3.87 -9.38
N TYR A 461 -20.56 -4.84 -9.77
CA TYR A 461 -19.10 -4.75 -9.57
C TYR A 461 -18.44 -3.68 -10.45
N ALA A 462 -18.96 -3.42 -11.65
CA ALA A 462 -18.49 -2.31 -12.48
C ALA A 462 -18.76 -0.94 -11.82
N CYS A 463 -19.92 -0.77 -11.19
CA CYS A 463 -20.24 0.42 -10.41
C CYS A 463 -19.29 0.59 -9.22
N LEU A 464 -19.03 -0.49 -8.47
CA LEU A 464 -18.06 -0.49 -7.36
C LEU A 464 -16.64 -0.20 -7.83
N ALA A 465 -16.22 -0.74 -8.99
CA ALA A 465 -14.93 -0.43 -9.59
C ALA A 465 -14.81 1.06 -9.97
N ALA A 466 -15.88 1.69 -10.47
CA ALA A 466 -15.90 3.12 -10.73
C ALA A 466 -15.74 3.96 -9.44
N VAL A 467 -16.39 3.56 -8.34
CA VAL A 467 -16.22 4.19 -7.02
C VAL A 467 -14.76 4.09 -6.56
N ILE A 468 -14.14 2.91 -6.68
CA ILE A 468 -12.72 2.70 -6.35
C ILE A 468 -11.83 3.58 -7.25
N PHE A 469 -12.10 3.65 -8.55
CA PHE A 469 -11.35 4.50 -9.47
C PHE A 469 -11.40 5.99 -9.09
N PHE A 470 -12.58 6.51 -8.74
CA PHE A 470 -12.69 7.89 -8.22
C PHE A 470 -11.95 8.08 -6.91
N SER A 471 -11.92 7.06 -6.04
CA SER A 471 -11.09 7.07 -4.83
C SER A 471 -9.61 7.26 -5.17
N VAL A 472 -9.07 6.53 -6.16
CA VAL A 472 -7.68 6.69 -6.61
C VAL A 472 -7.42 8.09 -7.15
N LEU A 473 -8.32 8.61 -8.00
CA LEU A 473 -8.19 9.96 -8.56
C LEU A 473 -8.18 11.03 -7.47
N GLY A 474 -9.04 10.93 -6.46
CA GLY A 474 -9.07 11.90 -5.37
C GLY A 474 -7.86 11.84 -4.46
N VAL A 475 -7.27 10.67 -4.29
CA VAL A 475 -6.02 10.51 -3.54
C VAL A 475 -4.85 11.16 -4.28
N VAL A 476 -4.72 10.91 -5.59
CA VAL A 476 -3.61 11.41 -6.40
C VAL A 476 -3.74 12.90 -6.73
N PHE A 477 -4.94 13.36 -7.09
CA PHE A 477 -5.18 14.71 -7.60
C PHE A 477 -5.90 15.64 -6.62
N GLY A 478 -6.47 15.13 -5.52
CA GLY A 478 -7.29 15.92 -4.60
C GLY A 478 -6.50 16.85 -3.69
N LYS A 479 -5.20 16.61 -3.50
CA LYS A 479 -4.34 17.43 -2.63
C LYS A 479 -4.13 18.82 -3.22
N GLY A 480 -4.70 19.85 -2.59
CA GLY A 480 -4.53 21.25 -2.98
C GLY A 480 -5.28 21.69 -4.25
N ASN A 481 -5.99 20.78 -4.92
CA ASN A 481 -6.69 21.08 -6.17
C ASN A 481 -8.17 21.41 -5.94
N THR A 482 -8.51 22.69 -5.94
CA THR A 482 -9.90 23.15 -5.75
C THR A 482 -10.85 22.70 -6.86
N ALA A 483 -10.38 22.63 -8.11
CA ALA A 483 -11.21 22.24 -9.24
C ALA A 483 -11.70 20.80 -9.11
N PHE A 484 -10.83 19.88 -8.65
CA PHE A 484 -11.20 18.49 -8.39
C PHE A 484 -12.37 18.40 -7.40
N TRP A 485 -12.29 19.12 -6.28
CA TRP A 485 -13.34 19.11 -5.25
C TRP A 485 -14.66 19.69 -5.76
N ILE A 486 -14.63 20.77 -6.56
CA ILE A 486 -15.85 21.34 -7.16
C ILE A 486 -16.52 20.33 -8.09
N VAL A 487 -15.74 19.73 -9.01
CA VAL A 487 -16.26 18.76 -9.98
C VAL A 487 -16.83 17.54 -9.26
N PHE A 488 -16.12 17.00 -8.27
CA PHE A 488 -16.59 15.87 -7.48
C PHE A 488 -17.89 16.19 -6.73
N SER A 489 -17.98 17.34 -6.05
CA SER A 489 -19.19 17.75 -5.33
C SER A 489 -20.40 17.88 -6.27
N VAL A 490 -20.23 18.43 -7.47
CA VAL A 490 -21.29 18.52 -8.48
C VAL A 490 -21.75 17.12 -8.91
N ILE A 491 -20.80 16.24 -9.24
CA ILE A 491 -21.11 14.85 -9.62
C ILE A 491 -21.86 14.13 -8.48
N HIS A 492 -21.41 14.28 -7.24
CA HIS A 492 -22.02 13.65 -6.08
C HIS A 492 -23.47 14.13 -5.85
N ILE A 493 -23.72 15.44 -5.95
CA ILE A 493 -25.08 16.02 -5.81
C ILE A 493 -25.98 15.55 -6.95
N LEU A 494 -25.50 15.55 -8.19
CA LEU A 494 -26.27 15.08 -9.34
C LEU A 494 -26.58 13.58 -9.24
N ALA A 495 -25.60 12.75 -8.86
CA ALA A 495 -25.79 11.32 -8.69
C ALA A 495 -26.81 10.99 -7.60
N THR A 496 -26.72 11.66 -6.45
CA THR A 496 -27.67 11.47 -5.32
C THR A 496 -29.08 11.94 -5.67
N LEU A 497 -29.22 13.05 -6.42
CA LEU A 497 -30.51 13.52 -6.96
C LEU A 497 -31.11 12.54 -7.97
N LEU A 498 -30.30 12.03 -8.91
CA LEU A 498 -30.74 11.06 -9.91
C LEU A 498 -31.19 9.76 -9.24
N LEU A 499 -30.40 9.23 -8.30
CA LEU A 499 -30.76 8.04 -7.53
C LEU A 499 -32.05 8.26 -6.74
N SER A 500 -32.19 9.41 -6.06
CA SER A 500 -33.40 9.75 -5.31
C SER A 500 -34.63 9.87 -6.20
N THR A 501 -34.48 10.42 -7.41
CA THR A 501 -35.56 10.51 -8.40
C THR A 501 -35.95 9.13 -8.89
N GLN A 502 -34.98 8.26 -9.20
CA GLN A 502 -35.24 6.88 -9.59
C GLN A 502 -35.95 6.08 -8.49
N LEU A 503 -35.54 6.26 -7.23
CA LEU A 503 -36.14 5.61 -6.06
C LEU A 503 -37.55 6.15 -5.74
N TYR A 504 -37.77 7.46 -5.84
CA TYR A 504 -39.08 8.08 -5.58
C TYR A 504 -40.13 7.58 -6.57
N TYR A 505 -39.77 7.58 -7.86
CA TYR A 505 -40.67 7.15 -8.90
C TYR A 505 -40.69 5.64 -9.09
N MET A 506 -39.83 4.86 -8.41
CA MET A 506 -39.56 3.46 -8.78
C MET A 506 -39.32 3.29 -10.30
N GLY A 507 -38.67 4.28 -10.94
CA GLY A 507 -38.52 4.37 -12.40
C GLY A 507 -39.78 4.78 -13.21
N ARG A 508 -40.87 5.21 -12.57
CA ARG A 508 -42.13 5.67 -13.20
C ARG A 508 -42.19 7.20 -13.31
N TRP A 509 -41.71 7.78 -14.39
CA TRP A 509 -42.00 9.19 -14.70
C TRP A 509 -43.48 9.37 -15.07
N ARG A 510 -44.35 9.69 -14.10
CA ARG A 510 -45.67 10.30 -14.35
C ARG A 510 -46.01 11.31 -13.25
N LEU A 511 -46.40 12.52 -13.68
CA LEU A 511 -46.98 13.57 -12.85
C LEU A 511 -48.43 13.16 -12.51
N GLY A 512 -48.66 12.64 -11.31
CA GLY A 512 -50.00 12.26 -10.85
C GLY A 512 -50.11 12.19 -9.34
N ASP A 513 -51.13 12.89 -8.81
CA ASP A 513 -51.64 13.04 -7.44
C ASP A 513 -50.71 12.77 -6.22
N CYS A 514 -50.29 13.86 -5.57
CA CYS A 514 -49.26 13.94 -4.51
C CYS A 514 -49.69 13.46 -3.09
N ARG A 515 -50.81 12.78 -2.91
CA ARG A 515 -51.44 12.63 -1.57
C ARG A 515 -51.20 11.31 -0.83
N SER A 516 -50.51 10.32 -1.40
CA SER A 516 -50.40 8.97 -0.82
C SER A 516 -48.99 8.53 -0.36
N GLU A 517 -47.94 9.34 -0.55
CA GLU A 517 -46.53 8.93 -0.36
C GLU A 517 -45.72 9.96 0.45
N THR A 518 -46.34 10.67 1.39
CA THR A 518 -45.66 11.71 2.20
C THR A 518 -44.46 11.16 2.98
N ASP A 519 -44.56 9.91 3.43
CA ASP A 519 -43.54 9.25 4.26
C ASP A 519 -42.27 8.92 3.47
N ARG A 520 -42.42 8.39 2.24
CA ARG A 520 -41.30 8.09 1.35
C ARG A 520 -40.59 9.36 0.89
N MET A 521 -41.36 10.42 0.62
CA MET A 521 -40.83 11.72 0.24
C MET A 521 -40.00 12.35 1.36
N VAL A 522 -40.50 12.36 2.60
CA VAL A 522 -39.78 12.93 3.76
C VAL A 522 -38.43 12.24 3.97
N LEU A 523 -38.39 10.91 3.86
CA LEU A 523 -37.17 10.13 4.06
C LEU A 523 -36.14 10.35 2.93
N LEU A 524 -36.59 10.47 1.67
CA LEU A 524 -35.71 10.79 0.55
C LEU A 524 -35.15 12.22 0.64
N VAL A 525 -35.97 13.19 1.06
CA VAL A 525 -35.52 14.56 1.31
C VAL A 525 -34.46 14.59 2.41
N MET A 526 -34.67 13.87 3.51
CA MET A 526 -33.69 13.73 4.58
C MET A 526 -32.37 13.13 4.07
N GLY A 527 -32.43 12.07 3.27
CA GLY A 527 -31.24 11.46 2.66
C GLY A 527 -30.46 12.42 1.75
N ASN A 528 -31.16 13.24 0.96
CA ASN A 528 -30.51 14.27 0.14
C ASN A 528 -29.85 15.36 0.99
N ILE A 529 -30.52 15.83 2.04
CA ILE A 529 -29.96 16.84 2.95
C ILE A 529 -28.64 16.33 3.58
N VAL A 530 -28.60 15.07 4.01
CA VAL A 530 -27.37 14.47 4.57
C VAL A 530 -26.27 14.41 3.52
N ASN A 531 -26.55 13.91 2.32
CA ASN A 531 -25.55 13.84 1.25
C ASN A 531 -25.04 15.22 0.81
N TRP A 532 -25.92 16.23 0.71
CA TRP A 532 -25.51 17.60 0.39
C TRP A 532 -24.66 18.21 1.49
N SER A 533 -24.94 17.89 2.75
CA SER A 533 -24.13 18.31 3.89
C SER A 533 -22.73 17.68 3.83
N LEU A 534 -22.62 16.40 3.47
CA LEU A 534 -21.34 15.72 3.25
C LEU A 534 -20.57 16.30 2.05
N ALA A 535 -21.27 16.65 0.97
CA ALA A 535 -20.66 17.31 -0.18
C ALA A 535 -20.10 18.70 0.18
N ALA A 536 -20.85 19.48 0.97
CA ALA A 536 -20.42 20.79 1.45
C ALA A 536 -19.22 20.67 2.40
N TYR A 537 -19.23 19.68 3.31
CA TYR A 537 -18.10 19.38 4.18
C TYR A 537 -16.83 19.07 3.38
N GLY A 538 -16.92 18.23 2.34
CA GLY A 538 -15.81 17.91 1.45
C GLY A 538 -15.24 19.15 0.76
N LEU A 539 -16.09 20.03 0.24
CA LEU A 539 -15.68 21.26 -0.44
C LEU A 539 -14.99 22.27 0.50
N ILE A 540 -15.43 22.36 1.76
CA ILE A 540 -14.89 23.29 2.75
C ILE A 540 -13.57 22.77 3.34
N LYS A 541 -13.59 21.54 3.87
CA LYS A 541 -12.45 20.98 4.63
C LYS A 541 -11.38 20.36 3.74
N ARG A 542 -11.75 19.83 2.56
CA ARG A 542 -10.84 19.21 1.58
C ARG A 542 -9.86 18.23 2.24
N PRO A 543 -10.36 17.17 2.91
CA PRO A 543 -9.50 16.23 3.62
C PRO A 543 -8.48 15.57 2.69
N ASN A 544 -7.26 15.38 3.17
CA ASN A 544 -6.19 14.73 2.39
C ASN A 544 -6.46 13.24 2.15
N ASP A 545 -7.15 12.57 3.09
CA ASP A 545 -7.63 11.21 2.90
C ASP A 545 -9.03 11.23 2.28
N PHE A 546 -9.01 11.29 0.96
CA PHE A 546 -10.21 11.25 0.13
C PHE A 546 -10.94 9.89 0.21
N ALA A 547 -10.21 8.79 0.44
CA ALA A 547 -10.80 7.47 0.49
C ALA A 547 -11.67 7.31 1.74
N SER A 548 -11.15 7.66 2.92
CA SER A 548 -11.97 7.64 4.15
C SER A 548 -13.18 8.57 4.06
N TYR A 549 -13.07 9.70 3.35
CA TYR A 549 -14.21 10.59 3.08
C TYR A 549 -15.29 9.93 2.21
N LEU A 550 -14.91 9.25 1.12
CA LEU A 550 -15.85 8.52 0.27
C LEU A 550 -16.46 7.31 1.00
N LEU A 551 -15.69 6.66 1.87
CA LEU A 551 -16.19 5.57 2.71
C LEU A 551 -17.23 6.06 3.71
N ALA A 552 -17.01 7.23 4.32
CA ALA A 552 -18.00 7.85 5.19
C ALA A 552 -19.32 8.12 4.46
N ILE A 553 -19.28 8.59 3.20
CA ILE A 553 -20.48 8.74 2.36
C ILE A 553 -21.19 7.40 2.16
N ALA A 554 -20.46 6.33 1.82
CA ALA A 554 -21.04 5.02 1.60
C ALA A 554 -21.69 4.46 2.88
N ILE A 555 -21.00 4.54 4.03
CA ILE A 555 -21.52 4.06 5.32
C ILE A 555 -22.74 4.88 5.77
N CYS A 556 -22.69 6.21 5.68
CA CYS A 556 -23.83 7.06 6.01
C CYS A 556 -25.07 6.70 5.18
N ASN A 557 -24.91 6.49 3.87
CA ASN A 557 -26.01 6.07 3.02
C ASN A 557 -26.51 4.66 3.36
N LEU A 558 -25.63 3.74 3.71
CA LEU A 558 -26.02 2.39 4.12
C LEU A 558 -26.85 2.44 5.41
N LEU A 559 -26.42 3.22 6.40
CA LEU A 559 -27.13 3.39 7.67
C LEU A 559 -28.48 4.09 7.48
N LEU A 560 -28.54 5.12 6.62
CA LEU A 560 -29.80 5.78 6.27
C LEU A 560 -30.76 4.79 5.59
N TYR A 561 -30.26 3.97 4.67
CA TYR A 561 -31.10 2.99 3.99
C TYR A 561 -31.57 1.87 4.92
N PHE A 562 -30.70 1.43 5.84
CA PHE A 562 -31.05 0.48 6.88
C PHE A 562 -32.12 1.03 7.85
N ALA A 563 -31.99 2.28 8.27
CA ALA A 563 -32.99 2.96 9.10
C ALA A 563 -34.32 3.10 8.35
N PHE A 564 -34.28 3.48 7.06
CA PHE A 564 -35.45 3.51 6.18
C PHE A 564 -36.16 2.15 6.15
N TYR A 565 -35.39 1.07 5.98
CA TYR A 565 -35.93 -0.29 5.95
C TYR A 565 -36.67 -0.63 7.25
N ILE A 566 -36.07 -0.35 8.41
CA ILE A 566 -36.69 -0.60 9.72
C ILE A 566 -37.97 0.22 9.90
N ILE A 567 -37.96 1.52 9.56
CA ILE A 567 -39.12 2.40 9.69
C ILE A 567 -40.28 1.90 8.84
N MET A 568 -40.01 1.55 7.58
CA MET A 568 -41.04 1.03 6.67
C MET A 568 -41.56 -0.34 7.10
N LYS A 569 -40.69 -1.22 7.60
CA LYS A 569 -41.09 -2.50 8.20
C LYS A 569 -42.09 -2.31 9.35
N LEU A 570 -41.78 -1.43 10.30
CA LEU A 570 -42.66 -1.13 11.45
C LEU A 570 -43.98 -0.48 11.02
N ARG A 571 -43.96 0.44 10.05
CA ARG A 571 -45.17 1.09 9.52
C ARG A 571 -46.08 0.14 8.74
N SER A 572 -45.51 -0.89 8.13
CA SER A 572 -46.26 -1.93 7.40
C SER A 572 -46.93 -2.93 8.35
N GLY A 573 -46.77 -2.75 9.68
CA GLY A 573 -47.34 -3.63 10.70
C GLY A 573 -46.54 -4.92 10.95
N GLU A 574 -45.35 -5.05 10.36
CA GLU A 574 -44.45 -6.17 10.57
C GLU A 574 -43.71 -6.03 11.91
N ARG A 575 -43.34 -7.15 12.53
CA ARG A 575 -42.73 -7.17 13.87
C ARG A 575 -41.28 -7.62 13.80
N ILE A 576 -40.40 -6.94 14.50
CA ILE A 576 -39.02 -7.40 14.67
C ILE A 576 -39.00 -8.47 15.76
N GLN A 577 -38.55 -9.69 15.44
CA GLN A 577 -38.42 -10.77 16.42
C GLN A 577 -37.41 -10.40 17.52
N CYS A 578 -37.59 -10.98 18.71
CA CYS A 578 -36.73 -10.74 19.87
C CYS A 578 -35.24 -11.02 19.56
N LEU A 579 -34.94 -12.11 18.83
CA LEU A 579 -33.58 -12.44 18.42
C LEU A 579 -32.94 -11.32 17.58
N ALA A 580 -33.65 -10.85 16.54
CA ALA A 580 -33.15 -9.78 15.68
C ALA A 580 -32.98 -8.47 16.47
N LEU A 581 -33.89 -8.14 17.40
CA LEU A 581 -33.78 -6.96 18.25
C LEU A 581 -32.55 -7.02 19.17
N VAL A 582 -32.32 -8.17 19.81
CA VAL A 582 -31.13 -8.40 20.65
C VAL A 582 -29.86 -8.26 19.81
N CYS A 583 -29.83 -8.84 18.60
CA CYS A 583 -28.69 -8.70 17.69
C CYS A 583 -28.45 -7.24 17.28
N ILE A 584 -29.50 -6.45 17.01
CA ILE A 584 -29.38 -5.03 16.68
C ILE A 584 -28.78 -4.25 17.85
N LEU A 585 -29.32 -4.41 19.06
CA LEU A 585 -28.84 -3.70 20.24
C LEU A 585 -27.39 -4.08 20.58
N PHE A 586 -27.07 -5.38 20.57
CA PHE A 586 -25.71 -5.86 20.78
C PHE A 586 -24.75 -5.26 19.75
N THR A 587 -25.10 -5.33 18.46
CA THR A 587 -24.25 -4.82 17.37
C THR A 587 -24.03 -3.31 17.48
N ALA A 588 -25.06 -2.54 17.84
CA ALA A 588 -24.95 -1.09 18.03
C ALA A 588 -24.01 -0.72 19.19
N VAL A 589 -24.08 -1.45 20.30
CA VAL A 589 -23.18 -1.25 21.45
C VAL A 589 -21.73 -1.55 21.06
N VAL A 590 -21.47 -2.68 20.40
CA VAL A 590 -20.11 -3.05 19.97
C VAL A 590 -19.56 -2.05 18.96
N TRP A 591 -20.36 -1.57 18.00
CA TRP A 591 -19.96 -0.48 17.10
C TRP A 591 -19.60 0.81 17.84
N GLY A 592 -20.36 1.18 18.89
CA GLY A 592 -20.06 2.34 19.71
C GLY A 592 -18.67 2.27 20.34
N PHE A 593 -18.31 1.11 20.90
CA PHE A 593 -16.97 0.88 21.43
C PHE A 593 -15.91 0.85 20.32
N ALA A 594 -16.18 0.20 19.19
CA ALA A 594 -15.24 0.16 18.06
C ALA A 594 -14.91 1.58 17.55
N LEU A 595 -15.92 2.43 17.38
CA LEU A 595 -15.73 3.82 16.93
C LEU A 595 -14.93 4.66 17.93
N PHE A 596 -15.09 4.42 19.23
CA PHE A 596 -14.28 5.10 20.24
C PHE A 596 -12.78 4.86 20.04
N PHE A 597 -12.37 3.61 19.79
CA PHE A 597 -10.98 3.26 19.54
C PHE A 597 -10.49 3.74 18.16
N PHE A 598 -11.34 3.69 17.14
CA PHE A 598 -11.03 4.20 15.79
C PHE A 598 -10.57 5.66 15.80
N PHE A 599 -11.18 6.53 16.63
CA PHE A 599 -10.84 7.95 16.69
C PHE A 599 -9.59 8.28 17.53
N GLN A 600 -8.90 7.31 18.16
CA GLN A 600 -7.72 7.57 18.97
C GLN A 600 -6.46 7.93 18.15
N GLY A 601 -6.38 7.50 16.88
CA GLY A 601 -5.37 7.93 15.90
C GLY A 601 -3.91 7.75 16.34
N LEU A 602 -3.39 6.51 16.32
CA LEU A 602 -2.03 6.17 16.78
C LEU A 602 -0.93 6.37 15.74
N SER A 603 -1.25 6.29 14.44
CA SER A 603 -0.31 6.57 13.35
C SER A 603 -1.03 7.17 12.15
N THR A 604 -0.32 7.95 11.33
CA THR A 604 -0.90 8.58 10.13
C THR A 604 0.14 8.77 9.03
N TRP A 605 -0.17 8.26 7.84
CA TRP A 605 0.61 8.50 6.63
C TRP A 605 0.38 9.89 6.02
N GLN A 606 -0.59 10.66 6.54
CA GLN A 606 -0.90 12.00 6.03
C GLN A 606 0.16 13.05 6.40
N LYS A 607 0.94 12.77 7.45
CA LYS A 607 2.00 13.63 7.98
C LYS A 607 3.37 13.03 7.67
N THR A 608 4.44 13.75 8.03
CA THR A 608 5.79 13.19 7.93
C THR A 608 5.97 12.01 8.90
N PRO A 609 6.91 11.08 8.65
CA PRO A 609 7.19 9.98 9.57
C PRO A 609 7.53 10.45 10.99
N ALA A 610 8.23 11.58 11.12
CA ALA A 610 8.56 12.18 12.41
C ALA A 610 7.31 12.65 13.17
N GLU A 611 6.42 13.42 12.52
CA GLU A 611 5.18 13.88 13.13
C GLU A 611 4.21 12.73 13.43
N SER A 612 4.20 11.67 12.62
CA SER A 612 3.40 10.47 12.92
C SER A 612 3.85 9.80 14.21
N ARG A 613 5.17 9.80 14.51
CA ARG A 613 5.71 9.15 15.70
C ARG A 613 5.37 9.87 17.01
N GLU A 614 5.01 11.15 16.96
CA GLU A 614 4.51 11.89 18.13
C GLU A 614 3.19 11.31 18.67
N HIS A 615 2.46 10.58 17.83
CA HIS A 615 1.19 9.93 18.20
C HIS A 615 1.37 8.49 18.74
N ASN A 616 2.59 7.93 18.68
CA ASN A 616 2.85 6.56 19.14
C ASN A 616 2.58 6.44 20.65
N ARG A 617 1.96 5.33 21.05
CA ARG A 617 1.63 5.03 22.45
C ARG A 617 2.01 3.59 22.79
N GLU A 618 2.24 3.34 24.07
CA GLU A 618 2.50 1.99 24.59
C GLU A 618 1.29 1.06 24.38
N CYS A 619 1.54 -0.25 24.33
CA CYS A 619 0.48 -1.25 24.24
C CYS A 619 -0.44 -1.21 25.47
N ILE A 620 -1.73 -1.38 25.25
CA ILE A 620 -2.75 -1.31 26.32
C ILE A 620 -3.16 -2.72 26.76
N LEU A 621 -3.44 -3.61 25.82
CA LEU A 621 -4.00 -4.93 26.10
C LEU A 621 -2.91 -5.99 26.01
N LEU A 622 -2.72 -6.75 27.10
CA LEU A 622 -1.74 -7.84 27.24
C LEU A 622 -0.29 -7.47 26.91
N SER A 623 0.05 -6.16 26.98
CA SER A 623 1.34 -5.63 26.51
C SER A 623 1.66 -6.06 25.06
N PHE A 624 0.64 -6.25 24.23
CA PHE A 624 0.79 -6.75 22.86
C PHE A 624 -0.11 -6.04 21.83
N PHE A 625 -1.28 -5.55 22.25
CA PHE A 625 -2.24 -4.87 21.38
C PHE A 625 -2.42 -3.40 21.77
N ASP A 626 -2.51 -2.53 20.76
CA ASP A 626 -2.79 -1.10 20.94
C ASP A 626 -4.28 -0.75 20.69
N ASP A 627 -4.64 0.53 20.75
CA ASP A 627 -6.01 1.00 20.49
C ASP A 627 -6.53 0.57 19.10
N HIS A 628 -5.65 0.55 18.09
CA HIS A 628 -6.01 0.22 16.71
C HIS A 628 -6.25 -1.27 16.54
N ASP A 629 -5.46 -2.11 17.20
CA ASP A 629 -5.69 -3.55 17.29
C ASP A 629 -7.02 -3.88 17.99
N ILE A 630 -7.35 -3.15 19.06
CA ILE A 630 -8.64 -3.31 19.77
C ILE A 630 -9.80 -2.90 18.85
N TRP A 631 -9.63 -1.83 18.06
CA TRP A 631 -10.61 -1.46 17.04
C TRP A 631 -10.87 -2.62 16.09
N HIS A 632 -9.84 -3.26 15.52
CA HIS A 632 -9.98 -4.42 14.62
C HIS A 632 -10.76 -5.58 15.24
N PHE A 633 -10.51 -5.90 16.50
CA PHE A 633 -11.28 -6.93 17.21
C PHE A 633 -12.75 -6.56 17.32
N LEU A 634 -13.05 -5.35 17.78
CA LEU A 634 -14.44 -4.91 18.01
C LEU A 634 -15.20 -4.72 16.71
N SER A 635 -14.58 -4.14 15.68
CA SER A 635 -15.20 -3.94 14.37
C SER A 635 -15.46 -5.26 13.66
N SER A 636 -14.59 -6.27 13.77
CA SER A 636 -14.85 -7.60 13.20
C SER A 636 -16.10 -8.26 13.81
N ILE A 637 -16.27 -8.15 15.13
CA ILE A 637 -17.46 -8.61 15.85
C ILE A 637 -18.70 -7.81 15.43
N ALA A 638 -18.58 -6.49 15.30
CA ALA A 638 -19.67 -5.62 14.92
C ALA A 638 -20.13 -5.83 13.46
N MET A 639 -19.20 -6.09 12.54
CA MET A 639 -19.49 -6.42 11.14
C MET A 639 -20.19 -7.76 11.02
N PHE A 640 -19.70 -8.78 11.74
CA PHE A 640 -20.37 -10.07 11.84
C PHE A 640 -21.79 -9.93 12.40
N GLY A 641 -21.96 -9.16 13.48
CA GLY A 641 -23.27 -8.83 14.05
C GLY A 641 -24.19 -8.14 13.05
N SER A 642 -23.66 -7.19 12.26
CA SER A 642 -24.41 -6.47 11.22
C SER A 642 -24.90 -7.42 10.13
N PHE A 643 -24.09 -8.42 9.73
CA PHE A 643 -24.50 -9.44 8.78
C PHE A 643 -25.57 -10.38 9.36
N LEU A 644 -25.47 -10.75 10.64
CA LEU A 644 -26.51 -11.53 11.32
C LEU A 644 -27.83 -10.75 11.44
N VAL A 645 -27.77 -9.45 11.68
CA VAL A 645 -28.94 -8.57 11.66
C VAL A 645 -29.60 -8.60 10.29
N LEU A 646 -28.82 -8.44 9.21
CA LEU A 646 -29.35 -8.55 7.85
C LEU A 646 -29.95 -9.94 7.57
N LEU A 647 -29.34 -11.00 8.11
CA LEU A 647 -29.82 -12.37 7.93
C LEU A 647 -31.12 -12.69 8.68
N THR A 648 -31.33 -12.13 9.88
CA THR A 648 -32.43 -12.51 10.80
C THR A 648 -33.59 -11.52 10.84
N MET A 649 -33.41 -10.32 10.29
CA MET A 649 -34.38 -9.22 10.39
C MET A 649 -35.77 -9.51 9.81
N ASP A 650 -35.87 -10.45 8.86
CA ASP A 650 -37.15 -10.82 8.23
C ASP A 650 -37.59 -12.25 8.55
N ASP A 651 -36.99 -12.88 9.57
CA ASP A 651 -37.38 -14.23 10.03
C ASP A 651 -38.84 -14.25 10.56
N ASP A 652 -39.47 -13.09 10.85
CA ASP A 652 -40.90 -12.98 11.19
C ASP A 652 -41.85 -13.29 10.03
N LEU A 653 -41.38 -13.15 8.80
CA LEU A 653 -42.19 -13.32 7.60
C LEU A 653 -42.17 -14.74 7.04
N ASP A 654 -41.34 -15.64 7.59
CA ASP A 654 -41.12 -16.99 7.05
C ASP A 654 -42.41 -17.83 6.91
N THR A 655 -43.45 -17.55 7.70
CA THR A 655 -44.75 -18.24 7.65
C THR A 655 -45.86 -17.43 6.99
N VAL A 656 -45.58 -16.18 6.59
CA VAL A 656 -46.56 -15.26 5.97
C VAL A 656 -46.57 -15.47 4.46
N GLN A 657 -47.76 -15.58 3.86
CA GLN A 657 -47.89 -15.71 2.40
C GLN A 657 -47.38 -14.44 1.68
N ARG A 658 -46.71 -14.63 0.54
CA ARG A 658 -46.04 -13.55 -0.23
C ARG A 658 -46.98 -12.44 -0.74
N ASP A 659 -48.26 -12.72 -0.86
CA ASP A 659 -49.30 -11.76 -1.26
C ASP A 659 -49.65 -10.76 -0.15
N LYS A 660 -49.27 -11.04 1.10
CA LYS A 660 -49.49 -10.17 2.26
C LYS A 660 -48.26 -9.36 2.68
N ILE A 661 -47.13 -9.56 1.99
CA ILE A 661 -45.88 -8.88 2.27
C ILE A 661 -45.74 -7.69 1.32
N TYR A 662 -45.75 -6.47 1.87
CA TYR A 662 -45.63 -5.24 1.08
C TYR A 662 -44.18 -4.97 0.63
N VAL A 663 -44.06 -4.36 -0.56
CA VAL A 663 -42.81 -3.84 -1.13
C VAL A 663 -42.74 -2.34 -0.89
N PHE A 664 -41.58 -1.84 -0.46
CA PHE A 664 -41.34 -0.42 -0.17
C PHE A 664 -39.97 0.05 -0.65
#